data_AF-A0A433ZTA5-F1
#
_entry.id   AF-A0A433ZTA5-F1
#
_cell.length_a   1.000
_cell.length_b   1.000
_cell.length_c   1.000
_cell.angle_alpha   90.00
_cell.angle_beta   90.00
_cell.angle_gamma   90.00
#
_symmetry.space_group_name_H-M   'P 1'
#
loop_
_entity.id
_entity.type
_entity.pdbx_description
1 polymer ?
#
loop_
_entity_poly.entity_id
_entity_poly.type
_entity_poly.pdbx_seq_one_letter_code
_entity_poly.pdbx_strand_id
1 'polypeptide(L)'
;LITAAMQLETPEQGESLLRWLDNNHRDRIPLTRDFWKMLMDNTTPDLQARWCEALAQRVLLIRTLALTGAELQILSKGAPVSTVAELREIGEFHRMVNRCGEKAGDVLEQLNSGYLEQGLLSKASGISYIIFMSVLKIAASTHITSWQQLAKLPAYLDIVDTLHILPEEFTSLLTITEKTAPTYEELTTVAGKLQAGLNEQQTQQMQNQLEPRRSEALSGEYRALIMKKPLASRDDIWRELLVDGKVSADITTTRLADAIAGIQLYISRTIAGDEPGAESAVLERQFFKEWDIYNKRYSTWAGVSQLVYYPENTIDPTIRIGQTGMMNTMLEQLSQSELNSDTLENGFRQYLTTFEQVANLKVVSGYHDTIDVNEGNTWFIGTSQTEPKKYYWRKADHSKCQYGRFAANAWSDWKEITCAINPYQEMVRPVIFRSLLYLLWVEEQIRKDEDGKKDISAFSVKLTHIKYDGSWASPFSYDVTDKLKSTSQNPGLYCSANLDDNTLTIACYKKGKDQDTTTPALYFGLCIQQDMSGTDAPKLTDTLAIVKSQLDTVSVVKVNTLMSGKYHTEFSLVSQGGNQSLNLSLSPGGFSIDKDYILTFKPEAYITIDPNKLFHYIGDAIRDRCIEDFNYFNDDSDFSIYSPENIKLQPLNSDIPDGDATLTVLKKETSQENFQYLTITGKTSWNIPEGFICKNTKNGTSCLLQIDNSWDTHAGYYPYDNSSIPEFSSDATKYTLHPGFSEPDAELNTGKLIKRAEPLRTDNICLDFIASNGGVFEFIKGSDTGMSAPKYPVSSTETLPFSFGSLSLKLPNQDNKQTITIKVSYTGMEPLVASTRYQLTLETPKISESVISLHTTADGAQYMEWDAYRTRLNTLFARQLIERANNGIDAVLSPETQNLREPKPGVGTYVTLTLKPYDQAIHGSDRKFTIQRGDILVDGDIYPVIDAAVKTKTSTTVNLFIPHLGYNDKQLFLRAHFQSGDKNWIKFIPYGNGWKLDTSYNNGTFPGLESVSGLSQPDEPMDFSGANALYFWELFYYTPMMVAMRLLQEQDFTGANLWLSYIWRPAASGAGDWRVRPLKEDTS
;
A
#
# COMPACT_ATOMS: atom_id res chain seq x y z
N LEU A 1 57.81 25.13 -84.48
CA LEU A 1 58.86 25.80 -83.66
C LEU A 1 58.34 26.19 -82.29
N ILE A 2 57.29 27.02 -82.20
CA ILE A 2 56.69 27.42 -80.90
C ILE A 2 56.25 26.22 -80.06
N THR A 3 55.57 25.23 -80.65
CA THR A 3 55.21 23.96 -79.99
C THR A 3 56.40 23.28 -79.32
N ALA A 4 57.53 23.16 -80.01
CA ALA A 4 58.74 22.53 -79.48
C ALA A 4 59.40 23.37 -78.39
N ALA A 5 59.43 24.70 -78.56
CA ALA A 5 60.01 25.64 -77.60
C ALA A 5 59.22 25.71 -76.28
N MET A 6 57.91 25.52 -76.37
CA MET A 6 56.98 25.54 -75.23
C MET A 6 56.57 24.15 -74.76
N GLN A 7 57.22 23.08 -75.27
CA GLN A 7 56.95 21.67 -75.02
C GLN A 7 55.45 21.34 -74.93
N LEU A 8 54.71 21.72 -75.98
CA LEU A 8 53.32 21.30 -76.21
C LEU A 8 53.30 19.99 -77.00
N GLU A 9 52.20 19.24 -76.92
CA GLU A 9 52.12 17.88 -77.44
C GLU A 9 51.97 17.83 -78.97
N THR A 10 51.18 18.75 -79.53
CA THR A 10 50.90 18.77 -80.98
C THR A 10 51.13 20.13 -81.63
N PRO A 11 51.50 20.16 -82.93
CA PRO A 11 51.58 21.41 -83.69
C PRO A 11 50.30 22.24 -83.64
N GLU A 12 49.12 21.61 -83.67
CA GLU A 12 47.82 22.30 -83.62
C GLU A 12 47.59 23.03 -82.29
N GLN A 13 48.09 22.49 -81.17
CA GLN A 13 48.05 23.19 -79.88
C GLN A 13 48.91 24.46 -79.90
N GLY A 14 50.08 24.41 -80.55
CA GLY A 14 50.95 25.57 -80.69
C GLY A 14 50.35 26.67 -81.57
N GLU A 15 49.63 26.30 -82.63
CA GLU A 15 48.86 27.24 -83.46
C GLU A 15 47.71 27.87 -82.67
N SER A 16 46.95 27.05 -81.94
CA SER A 16 45.83 27.51 -81.11
C SER A 16 46.31 28.43 -79.98
N LEU A 17 47.47 28.16 -79.38
CA LEU A 17 48.10 29.03 -78.39
C LEU A 17 48.42 30.43 -78.96
N LEU A 18 49.03 30.48 -80.15
CA LEU A 18 49.35 31.75 -80.82
C LEU A 18 48.08 32.53 -81.14
N ARG A 19 47.08 31.84 -81.68
CA ARG A 19 45.76 32.42 -81.95
C ARG A 19 45.09 32.95 -80.68
N TRP A 20 45.24 32.24 -79.56
CA TRP A 20 44.68 32.66 -78.28
C TRP A 20 45.31 33.94 -77.77
N LEU A 21 46.64 34.02 -77.85
CA LEU A 21 47.39 35.20 -77.46
C LEU A 21 47.05 36.40 -78.35
N ASP A 22 46.92 36.20 -79.66
CA ASP A 22 46.57 37.28 -80.60
C ASP A 22 45.15 37.83 -80.37
N ASN A 23 44.19 36.94 -80.07
CA ASN A 23 42.80 37.34 -79.85
C ASN A 23 42.55 37.95 -78.47
N ASN A 24 43.40 37.65 -77.47
CA ASN A 24 43.28 38.20 -76.13
C ASN A 24 44.65 38.24 -75.44
N HIS A 25 45.16 39.44 -75.18
CA HIS A 25 46.42 39.67 -74.46
C HIS A 25 46.32 40.96 -73.65
N ARG A 26 47.19 41.09 -72.64
CA ARG A 26 47.33 42.35 -71.89
C ARG A 26 47.92 43.44 -72.78
N ASP A 27 47.63 44.70 -72.44
CA ASP A 27 48.18 45.86 -73.13
C ASP A 27 49.71 45.78 -73.22
N ARG A 28 50.27 46.18 -74.39
CA ARG A 28 51.71 46.18 -74.72
C ARG A 28 52.34 44.82 -74.99
N ILE A 29 51.56 43.79 -75.31
CA ILE A 29 52.05 42.55 -75.93
C ILE A 29 51.85 42.66 -77.46
N PRO A 30 52.89 42.47 -78.29
CA PRO A 30 52.73 42.53 -79.74
C PRO A 30 51.91 41.34 -80.27
N LEU A 31 51.17 41.54 -81.36
CA LEU A 31 50.54 40.44 -82.09
C LEU A 31 51.61 39.54 -82.74
N THR A 32 51.32 38.26 -82.93
CA THR A 32 52.25 37.28 -83.52
C THR A 32 52.76 37.73 -84.90
N ARG A 33 51.91 38.37 -85.72
CA ARG A 33 52.30 38.95 -87.02
C ARG A 33 53.34 40.07 -86.89
N ASP A 34 53.24 40.87 -85.83
CA ASP A 34 54.07 42.03 -85.58
C ASP A 34 55.37 41.59 -84.89
N PHE A 35 55.30 40.59 -84.00
CA PHE A 35 56.46 39.87 -83.48
C PHE A 35 57.30 39.25 -84.59
N TRP A 36 56.69 38.62 -85.61
CA TRP A 36 57.43 38.06 -86.74
C TRP A 36 58.25 39.12 -87.49
N LYS A 37 57.68 40.31 -87.70
CA LYS A 37 58.42 41.45 -88.28
C LYS A 37 59.55 41.91 -87.37
N MET A 38 59.29 42.03 -86.06
CA MET A 38 60.30 42.41 -85.07
C MET A 38 61.48 41.42 -85.02
N LEU A 39 61.23 40.13 -85.27
CA LEU A 39 62.24 39.07 -85.27
C LEU A 39 63.16 39.14 -86.50
N MET A 40 62.64 39.59 -87.65
CA MET A 40 63.40 39.80 -88.88
C MET A 40 64.30 41.06 -88.81
N ASP A 41 63.81 42.13 -88.17
CA ASP A 41 64.50 43.43 -88.10
C ASP A 41 65.36 43.63 -86.83
N ASN A 42 65.21 42.76 -85.81
CA ASN A 42 65.95 42.74 -84.54
C ASN A 42 65.98 44.07 -83.74
N THR A 43 64.86 44.80 -83.68
CA THR A 43 64.83 46.20 -83.19
C THR A 43 64.23 46.44 -81.80
N THR A 44 63.68 45.44 -81.09
CA THR A 44 62.99 45.66 -79.78
C THR A 44 62.98 44.44 -78.83
N PRO A 45 64.11 44.11 -78.15
CA PRO A 45 64.25 42.90 -77.31
C PRO A 45 63.26 42.79 -76.14
N ASP A 46 62.94 43.91 -75.46
CA ASP A 46 62.03 43.91 -74.30
C ASP A 46 60.59 43.51 -74.65
N LEU A 47 60.09 43.96 -75.82
CA LEU A 47 58.75 43.61 -76.29
C LEU A 47 58.71 42.16 -76.80
N GLN A 48 59.80 41.66 -77.37
CA GLN A 48 59.95 40.26 -77.75
C GLN A 48 59.96 39.33 -76.52
N ALA A 49 60.66 39.72 -75.46
CA ALA A 49 60.69 38.97 -74.20
C ALA A 49 59.29 38.91 -73.54
N ARG A 50 58.58 40.04 -73.47
CA ARG A 50 57.20 40.09 -72.93
C ARG A 50 56.21 39.22 -73.73
N TRP A 51 56.38 39.14 -75.04
CA TRP A 51 55.59 38.22 -75.88
C TRP A 51 55.86 36.76 -75.52
N CYS A 52 57.14 36.38 -75.38
CA CYS A 52 57.54 35.03 -74.95
C CYS A 52 57.01 34.70 -73.53
N GLU A 53 57.08 35.63 -72.59
CA GLU A 53 56.55 35.45 -71.23
C GLU A 53 55.03 35.27 -71.22
N ALA A 54 54.29 36.10 -71.97
CA ALA A 54 52.83 35.96 -72.08
C ALA A 54 52.42 34.63 -72.72
N LEU A 55 53.21 34.16 -73.70
CA LEU A 55 53.01 32.88 -74.34
C LEU A 55 53.30 31.72 -73.36
N ALA A 56 54.37 31.80 -72.57
CA ALA A 56 54.67 30.82 -71.51
C ALA A 56 53.63 30.83 -70.39
N GLN A 57 53.08 31.99 -70.01
CA GLN A 57 52.01 32.09 -69.01
C GLN A 57 50.74 31.37 -69.49
N ARG A 58 50.40 31.47 -70.78
CA ARG A 58 49.25 30.76 -71.34
C ARG A 58 49.51 29.26 -71.46
N VAL A 59 50.74 28.83 -71.75
CA VAL A 59 51.16 27.42 -71.69
C VAL A 59 51.02 26.85 -70.28
N LEU A 60 51.41 27.62 -69.26
CA LEU A 60 51.25 27.21 -67.86
C LEU A 60 49.77 26.94 -67.54
N LEU A 61 48.85 27.79 -67.99
CA LEU A 61 47.41 27.56 -67.84
C LEU A 61 46.93 26.28 -68.53
N ILE A 62 47.33 26.07 -69.79
CA ILE A 62 46.99 24.87 -70.56
C ILE A 62 47.40 23.60 -69.82
N ARG A 63 48.62 23.59 -69.26
CA ARG A 63 49.15 22.45 -68.51
C ARG A 63 48.49 22.29 -67.14
N THR A 64 48.22 23.40 -66.46
CA THR A 64 47.64 23.38 -65.11
C THR A 64 46.23 22.79 -65.13
N LEU A 65 45.46 23.11 -66.16
CA LEU A 65 44.11 22.57 -66.37
C LEU A 65 44.09 21.33 -67.27
N ALA A 66 45.24 20.86 -67.77
CA ALA A 66 45.34 19.74 -68.72
C ALA A 66 44.37 19.85 -69.91
N LEU A 67 44.27 21.04 -70.52
CA LEU A 67 43.33 21.31 -71.61
C LEU A 67 43.68 20.48 -72.85
N THR A 68 42.69 19.79 -73.39
CA THR A 68 42.81 19.04 -74.65
C THR A 68 43.00 19.96 -75.85
N GLY A 69 43.51 19.42 -76.95
CA GLY A 69 43.65 20.18 -78.19
C GLY A 69 42.34 20.79 -78.70
N ALA A 70 41.22 20.08 -78.53
CA ALA A 70 39.89 20.55 -78.94
C ALA A 70 39.36 21.68 -78.04
N GLU A 71 39.54 21.59 -76.71
CA GLU A 71 39.20 22.70 -75.80
C GLU A 71 40.03 23.94 -76.10
N LEU A 72 41.33 23.75 -76.35
CA LEU A 72 42.26 24.83 -76.66
C LEU A 72 41.87 25.56 -77.96
N GLN A 73 41.43 24.84 -78.98
CA GLN A 73 40.93 25.44 -80.22
C GLN A 73 39.73 26.38 -79.97
N ILE A 74 38.80 26.00 -79.10
CA ILE A 74 37.63 26.81 -78.77
C ILE A 74 38.03 28.03 -77.95
N LEU A 75 38.85 27.85 -76.91
CA LEU A 75 39.33 28.93 -76.05
C LEU A 75 40.21 29.92 -76.83
N SER A 76 40.95 29.45 -77.84
CA SER A 76 41.81 30.28 -78.69
C SER A 76 41.10 31.39 -79.45
N LYS A 77 39.77 31.32 -79.59
CA LYS A 77 38.95 32.36 -80.22
C LYS A 77 38.84 33.65 -79.38
N GLY A 78 39.50 33.74 -78.23
CA GLY A 78 39.65 34.97 -77.44
C GLY A 78 39.26 34.86 -75.97
N ALA A 79 39.29 33.66 -75.37
CA ALA A 79 38.93 33.48 -73.96
C ALA A 79 39.83 34.33 -73.03
N PRO A 80 39.25 35.10 -72.10
CA PRO A 80 39.98 35.98 -71.20
C PRO A 80 40.70 35.20 -70.09
N VAL A 81 41.85 35.70 -69.62
CA VAL A 81 42.70 35.06 -68.58
C VAL A 81 43.40 36.07 -67.66
N SER A 82 42.96 37.31 -67.69
CA SER A 82 43.55 38.42 -66.95
C SER A 82 43.18 38.39 -65.46
N THR A 83 42.07 37.75 -65.08
CA THR A 83 41.57 37.70 -63.69
C THR A 83 41.33 36.25 -63.19
N VAL A 84 41.31 36.06 -61.87
CA VAL A 84 41.01 34.76 -61.25
C VAL A 84 39.61 34.25 -61.60
N ALA A 85 38.63 35.14 -61.77
CA ALA A 85 37.27 34.79 -62.16
C ALA A 85 37.24 34.14 -63.55
N GLU A 86 38.01 34.69 -64.50
CA GLU A 86 38.13 34.17 -65.86
C GLU A 86 38.84 32.81 -65.89
N LEU A 87 39.88 32.63 -65.06
CA LEU A 87 40.55 31.33 -64.91
C LEU A 87 39.62 30.28 -64.32
N ARG A 88 38.78 30.65 -63.33
CA ARG A 88 37.76 29.76 -62.77
C ARG A 88 36.76 29.35 -63.84
N GLU A 89 36.28 30.28 -64.67
CA GLU A 89 35.34 29.98 -65.75
C GLU A 89 35.93 28.98 -66.77
N ILE A 90 37.21 29.11 -67.11
CA ILE A 90 37.90 28.13 -67.97
C ILE A 90 38.01 26.77 -67.27
N GLY A 91 38.29 26.75 -65.96
CA GLY A 91 38.29 25.53 -65.15
C GLY A 91 36.92 24.84 -65.11
N GLU A 92 35.83 25.59 -64.99
CA GLU A 92 34.47 25.06 -65.02
C GLU A 92 34.08 24.51 -66.40
N PHE A 93 34.50 25.19 -67.47
CA PHE A 93 34.35 24.68 -68.82
C PHE A 93 35.06 23.33 -68.99
N HIS A 94 36.32 23.25 -68.58
CA HIS A 94 37.08 22.01 -68.61
C HIS A 94 36.41 20.90 -67.78
N ARG A 95 35.90 21.23 -66.59
CA ARG A 95 35.15 20.29 -65.74
C ARG A 95 33.90 19.75 -66.44
N MET A 96 33.16 20.59 -67.15
CA MET A 96 31.99 20.16 -67.92
C MET A 96 32.38 19.24 -69.08
N VAL A 97 33.47 19.56 -69.78
CA VAL A 97 33.99 18.75 -70.88
C VAL A 97 34.43 17.38 -70.39
N ASN A 98 35.16 17.31 -69.27
CA ASN A 98 35.55 16.05 -68.65
C ASN A 98 34.34 15.19 -68.25
N ARG A 99 33.25 15.81 -67.77
CA ARG A 99 32.00 15.09 -67.46
C ARG A 99 31.38 14.42 -68.70
N CYS A 100 31.70 14.87 -69.92
CA CYS A 100 31.23 14.29 -71.17
C CYS A 100 32.01 13.03 -71.60
N GLY A 101 33.12 12.71 -70.92
CA GLY A 101 33.91 11.49 -71.14
C GLY A 101 34.31 11.29 -72.60
N GLU A 102 34.10 10.06 -73.11
CA GLU A 102 34.48 9.68 -74.47
C GLU A 102 33.80 10.49 -75.58
N LYS A 103 32.64 11.10 -75.30
CA LYS A 103 31.87 11.92 -76.25
C LYS A 103 32.21 13.41 -76.19
N ALA A 104 33.21 13.79 -75.41
CA ALA A 104 33.68 15.17 -75.33
C ALA A 104 34.08 15.73 -76.71
N GLY A 105 34.66 14.91 -77.59
CA GLY A 105 35.03 15.29 -78.96
C GLY A 105 33.84 15.79 -79.78
N ASP A 106 32.76 15.01 -79.83
CA ASP A 106 31.54 15.34 -80.59
C ASP A 106 30.88 16.62 -80.04
N VAL A 107 30.89 16.80 -78.71
CA VAL A 107 30.37 17.98 -78.03
C VAL A 107 31.18 19.24 -78.39
N LEU A 108 32.51 19.14 -78.36
CA LEU A 108 33.39 20.25 -78.69
C LEU A 108 33.33 20.61 -80.18
N GLU A 109 33.15 19.63 -81.06
CA GLU A 109 33.00 19.85 -82.51
C GLU A 109 31.73 20.65 -82.84
N GLN A 110 30.59 20.27 -82.28
CA GLN A 110 29.33 21.01 -82.46
C GLN A 110 29.41 22.42 -81.85
N LEU A 111 30.00 22.54 -80.65
CA LEU A 111 30.22 23.85 -80.03
C LEU A 111 31.10 24.76 -80.89
N ASN A 112 32.16 24.20 -81.49
CA ASN A 112 33.06 24.93 -82.37
C ASN A 112 32.37 25.40 -83.66
N SER A 113 31.37 24.65 -84.13
CA SER A 113 30.51 24.94 -85.30
C SER A 113 29.42 25.98 -85.04
N GLY A 114 29.26 26.42 -83.78
CA GLY A 114 28.36 27.53 -83.40
C GLY A 114 26.99 27.11 -82.87
N TYR A 115 26.71 25.81 -82.76
CA TYR A 115 25.48 25.29 -82.17
C TYR A 115 25.70 23.90 -81.60
N LEU A 116 25.48 23.73 -80.28
CA LEU A 116 25.55 22.44 -79.61
C LEU A 116 24.14 21.91 -79.29
N GLU A 117 23.82 20.72 -79.82
CA GLU A 117 22.55 20.05 -79.56
C GLU A 117 22.47 19.56 -78.11
N GLN A 118 21.42 19.98 -77.39
CA GLN A 118 21.23 19.63 -75.97
C GLN A 118 21.04 18.12 -75.77
N GLY A 119 20.46 17.42 -76.75
CA GLY A 119 20.30 15.97 -76.73
C GLY A 119 21.63 15.21 -76.78
N LEU A 120 22.60 15.71 -77.54
CA LEU A 120 23.96 15.16 -77.57
C LEU A 120 24.64 15.37 -76.23
N LEU A 121 24.56 16.58 -75.67
CA LEU A 121 25.21 16.92 -74.41
C LEU A 121 24.62 16.15 -73.21
N SER A 122 23.30 15.94 -73.17
CA SER A 122 22.64 15.09 -72.16
C SER A 122 23.15 13.65 -72.23
N LYS A 123 23.25 13.08 -73.45
CA LYS A 123 23.79 11.72 -73.65
C LYS A 123 25.29 11.61 -73.33
N ALA A 124 26.06 12.67 -73.59
CA ALA A 124 27.49 12.70 -73.34
C ALA A 124 27.81 12.82 -71.84
N SER A 125 27.09 13.68 -71.12
CA SER A 125 27.29 13.93 -69.69
C SER A 125 26.64 12.89 -68.76
N GLY A 126 25.77 12.02 -69.28
CA GLY A 126 24.99 11.06 -68.50
C GLY A 126 23.85 11.68 -67.67
N ILE A 127 23.55 12.96 -67.90
CA ILE A 127 22.52 13.71 -67.17
C ILE A 127 21.20 13.64 -67.92
N SER A 128 20.09 13.46 -67.20
CA SER A 128 18.74 13.47 -67.79
C SER A 128 18.48 14.76 -68.57
N TYR A 129 17.92 14.62 -69.77
CA TYR A 129 17.59 15.75 -70.65
C TYR A 129 16.71 16.81 -69.96
N ILE A 130 15.80 16.37 -69.09
CA ILE A 130 14.89 17.27 -68.35
C ILE A 130 15.68 18.13 -67.35
N ILE A 131 16.56 17.52 -66.56
CA ILE A 131 17.41 18.24 -65.58
C ILE A 131 18.28 19.26 -66.32
N PHE A 132 18.87 18.84 -67.44
CA PHE A 132 19.72 19.69 -68.26
C PHE A 132 18.99 20.93 -68.79
N MET A 133 17.78 20.74 -69.33
CA MET A 133 16.94 21.84 -69.82
C MET A 133 16.52 22.81 -68.70
N SER A 134 16.22 22.29 -67.51
CA SER A 134 15.89 23.14 -66.36
C SER A 134 17.09 23.93 -65.85
N VAL A 135 18.30 23.34 -65.80
CA VAL A 135 19.54 24.06 -65.42
C VAL A 135 19.88 25.14 -66.44
N LEU A 136 19.73 24.88 -67.73
CA LEU A 136 19.95 25.86 -68.78
C LEU A 136 19.02 27.09 -68.66
N LYS A 137 17.75 26.84 -68.31
CA LYS A 137 16.77 27.90 -68.05
C LYS A 137 17.20 28.78 -66.87
N ILE A 138 17.74 28.20 -65.80
CA ILE A 138 18.26 28.92 -64.62
C ILE A 138 19.50 29.72 -64.98
N ALA A 139 20.41 29.14 -65.77
CA ALA A 139 21.59 29.82 -66.31
C ALA A 139 21.26 30.85 -67.42
N ALA A 140 19.98 31.16 -67.65
CA ALA A 140 19.47 32.09 -68.66
C ALA A 140 19.97 31.82 -70.08
N SER A 141 20.17 30.54 -70.44
CA SER A 141 20.68 30.12 -71.74
C SER A 141 19.67 29.20 -72.44
N THR A 142 19.07 29.63 -73.54
CA THR A 142 18.11 28.80 -74.31
C THR A 142 18.80 27.86 -75.29
N HIS A 143 19.96 28.27 -75.82
CA HIS A 143 20.82 27.50 -76.71
C HIS A 143 22.27 27.68 -76.29
N ILE A 144 23.09 26.66 -76.55
CA ILE A 144 24.51 26.67 -76.22
C ILE A 144 25.29 26.97 -77.50
N THR A 145 25.82 28.17 -77.57
CA THR A 145 26.63 28.67 -78.71
C THR A 145 28.03 29.12 -78.27
N SER A 146 28.26 29.22 -76.95
CA SER A 146 29.54 29.64 -76.35
C SER A 146 29.98 28.70 -75.23
N TRP A 147 31.30 28.51 -75.10
CA TRP A 147 31.92 27.76 -74.01
C TRP A 147 31.62 28.35 -72.63
N GLN A 148 31.39 29.67 -72.54
CA GLN A 148 31.02 30.36 -71.29
C GLN A 148 29.64 29.93 -70.77
N GLN A 149 28.74 29.56 -71.68
CA GLN A 149 27.43 29.02 -71.29
C GLN A 149 27.57 27.61 -70.71
N LEU A 150 28.50 26.80 -71.23
CA LEU A 150 28.83 25.48 -70.66
C LEU A 150 29.52 25.60 -69.29
N ALA A 151 30.40 26.59 -69.12
CA ALA A 151 31.11 26.85 -67.87
C ALA A 151 30.17 27.14 -66.69
N LYS A 152 28.94 27.61 -66.94
CA LYS A 152 27.98 27.90 -65.86
C LYS A 152 27.26 26.66 -65.32
N LEU A 153 27.21 25.57 -66.08
CA LEU A 153 26.37 24.42 -65.78
C LEU A 153 26.86 23.57 -64.59
N PRO A 154 28.16 23.27 -64.45
CA PRO A 154 28.64 22.40 -63.38
C PRO A 154 28.24 22.83 -61.97
N ALA A 155 28.27 24.14 -61.66
CA ALA A 155 27.91 24.65 -60.34
C ALA A 155 26.46 24.37 -59.95
N TYR A 156 25.52 24.49 -60.89
CA TYR A 156 24.10 24.17 -60.63
C TYR A 156 23.86 22.66 -60.53
N LEU A 157 24.60 21.88 -61.31
CA LEU A 157 24.53 20.42 -61.27
C LEU A 157 25.05 19.86 -59.94
N ASP A 158 26.15 20.40 -59.41
CA ASP A 158 26.69 19.98 -58.12
C ASP A 158 25.67 20.21 -56.98
N ILE A 159 24.92 21.31 -57.03
CA ILE A 159 23.91 21.62 -56.01
C ILE A 159 22.72 20.65 -56.11
N VAL A 160 22.26 20.35 -57.31
CA VAL A 160 21.21 19.36 -57.58
C VAL A 160 21.64 17.98 -57.08
N ASP A 161 22.88 17.58 -57.39
CA ASP A 161 23.46 16.30 -56.99
C ASP A 161 23.66 16.23 -55.45
N THR A 162 23.96 17.35 -54.79
CA THR A 162 24.18 17.41 -53.33
C THR A 162 22.90 17.44 -52.53
N LEU A 163 21.90 18.21 -52.97
CA LEU A 163 20.64 18.39 -52.25
C LEU A 163 19.56 17.38 -52.66
N HIS A 164 19.79 16.64 -53.74
CA HIS A 164 18.83 15.69 -54.32
C HIS A 164 17.45 16.31 -54.64
N ILE A 165 17.45 17.57 -55.10
CA ILE A 165 16.24 18.32 -55.50
C ILE A 165 16.26 18.66 -56.99
N LEU A 166 15.09 18.98 -57.56
CA LEU A 166 15.01 19.42 -58.95
C LEU A 166 15.57 20.84 -59.13
N PRO A 167 16.18 21.17 -60.29
CA PRO A 167 16.73 22.52 -60.53
C PRO A 167 15.71 23.65 -60.35
N GLU A 168 14.44 23.45 -60.71
CA GLU A 168 13.38 24.45 -60.57
C GLU A 168 13.06 24.77 -59.10
N GLU A 169 13.34 23.82 -58.21
CA GLU A 169 13.16 23.95 -56.76
C GLU A 169 14.29 24.76 -56.13
N PHE A 170 15.49 24.70 -56.71
CA PHE A 170 16.64 25.50 -56.30
C PHE A 170 16.41 27.02 -56.48
N THR A 171 15.74 27.45 -57.56
CA THR A 171 15.38 28.87 -57.73
C THR A 171 14.39 29.32 -56.66
N SER A 172 13.43 28.45 -56.31
CA SER A 172 12.49 28.72 -55.22
C SER A 172 13.20 28.82 -53.88
N LEU A 173 14.16 27.92 -53.61
CA LEU A 173 14.99 27.93 -52.40
C LEU A 173 15.71 29.28 -52.25
N LEU A 174 16.53 29.67 -53.24
CA LEU A 174 17.29 30.93 -53.20
C LEU A 174 16.39 32.15 -53.05
N THR A 175 15.31 32.21 -53.85
CA THR A 175 14.39 33.35 -53.84
C THR A 175 13.69 33.48 -52.50
N ILE A 176 13.36 32.38 -51.83
CA ILE A 176 12.67 32.41 -50.53
C ILE A 176 13.68 32.69 -49.40
N THR A 177 14.88 32.12 -49.44
CA THR A 177 15.91 32.34 -48.40
C THR A 177 16.51 33.75 -48.41
N GLU A 178 16.49 34.44 -49.56
CA GLU A 178 16.98 35.81 -49.68
C GLU A 178 15.91 36.87 -49.34
N LYS A 179 14.65 36.47 -49.13
CA LYS A 179 13.60 37.38 -48.65
C LYS A 179 13.89 37.83 -47.22
N THR A 180 13.70 39.12 -46.96
CA THR A 180 13.78 39.66 -45.59
C THR A 180 12.63 39.19 -44.68
N ALA A 181 11.48 38.86 -45.26
CA ALA A 181 10.31 38.35 -44.55
C ALA A 181 9.52 37.34 -45.41
N PRO A 182 10.02 36.10 -45.57
CA PRO A 182 9.28 35.04 -46.25
C PRO A 182 8.04 34.65 -45.44
N THR A 183 6.97 34.26 -46.13
CA THR A 183 5.75 33.76 -45.49
C THR A 183 5.93 32.34 -44.95
N TYR A 184 5.12 31.93 -43.98
CA TYR A 184 5.18 30.57 -43.42
C TYR A 184 4.88 29.47 -44.46
N GLU A 185 3.97 29.74 -45.40
CA GLU A 185 3.63 28.82 -46.49
C GLU A 185 4.82 28.61 -47.44
N GLU A 186 5.56 29.68 -47.76
CA GLU A 186 6.78 29.62 -48.56
C GLU A 186 7.87 28.80 -47.86
N LEU A 187 8.09 29.02 -46.56
CA LEU A 187 9.07 28.27 -45.77
C LEU A 187 8.70 26.78 -45.66
N THR A 188 7.41 26.46 -45.46
CA THR A 188 6.91 25.08 -45.39
C THR A 188 7.09 24.36 -46.72
N THR A 189 6.83 25.05 -47.83
CA THR A 189 7.01 24.51 -49.18
C THR A 189 8.48 24.18 -49.45
N VAL A 190 9.40 25.07 -49.07
CA VAL A 190 10.84 24.84 -49.23
C VAL A 190 11.33 23.70 -48.33
N ALA A 191 10.90 23.67 -47.07
CA ALA A 191 11.25 22.61 -46.14
C ALA A 191 10.80 21.22 -46.65
N GLY A 192 9.56 21.11 -47.14
CA GLY A 192 9.04 19.85 -47.71
C GLY A 192 9.84 19.37 -48.93
N LYS A 193 10.28 20.29 -49.79
CA LYS A 193 11.13 19.95 -50.95
C LYS A 193 12.51 19.45 -50.54
N LEU A 194 13.14 20.09 -49.56
CA LEU A 194 14.44 19.64 -49.03
C LEU A 194 14.32 18.29 -48.32
N GLN A 195 13.23 18.06 -47.59
CA GLN A 195 12.96 16.78 -46.93
C GLN A 195 12.74 15.63 -47.92
N ALA A 196 12.15 15.90 -49.09
CA ALA A 196 11.93 14.89 -50.13
C ALA A 196 13.24 14.33 -50.71
N GLY A 197 14.35 15.06 -50.60
CA GLY A 197 15.68 14.61 -51.03
C GLY A 197 16.43 13.75 -50.00
N LEU A 198 15.89 13.58 -48.78
CA LEU A 198 16.53 12.79 -47.73
C LEU A 198 16.24 11.29 -47.89
N ASN A 199 17.21 10.46 -47.49
CA ASN A 199 16.98 9.02 -47.35
C ASN A 199 16.26 8.68 -46.03
N GLU A 200 15.88 7.41 -45.84
CA GLU A 200 15.15 6.95 -44.65
C GLU A 200 15.92 7.21 -43.33
N GLN A 201 17.22 6.95 -43.30
CA GLN A 201 18.06 7.17 -42.11
C GLN A 201 18.15 8.67 -41.77
N GLN A 202 18.37 9.52 -42.76
CA GLN A 202 18.41 10.97 -42.60
C GLN A 202 17.06 11.53 -42.18
N THR A 203 15.96 10.97 -42.71
CA THR A 203 14.59 11.35 -42.33
C THR A 203 14.32 11.00 -40.87
N GLN A 204 14.69 9.80 -40.42
CA GLN A 204 14.55 9.40 -39.02
C GLN A 204 15.41 10.27 -38.11
N GLN A 205 16.66 10.54 -38.48
CA GLN A 205 17.55 11.42 -37.71
C GLN A 205 16.97 12.84 -37.60
N MET A 206 16.44 13.37 -38.70
CA MET A 206 15.76 14.66 -38.71
C MET A 206 14.54 14.65 -37.79
N GLN A 207 13.66 13.64 -37.86
CA GLN A 207 12.51 13.52 -36.96
C GLN A 207 12.95 13.46 -35.49
N ASN A 208 14.00 12.68 -35.19
CA ASN A 208 14.56 12.58 -33.84
C ASN A 208 15.15 13.89 -33.32
N GLN A 209 15.55 14.81 -34.20
CA GLN A 209 15.98 16.16 -33.83
C GLN A 209 14.80 17.14 -33.72
N LEU A 210 13.80 17.02 -34.60
CA LEU A 210 12.66 17.94 -34.66
C LEU A 210 11.69 17.73 -33.48
N GLU A 211 11.38 16.48 -33.11
CA GLU A 211 10.36 16.20 -32.09
C GLU A 211 10.75 16.72 -30.69
N PRO A 212 11.99 16.51 -30.17
CA PRO A 212 12.40 17.11 -28.90
C PRO A 212 12.36 18.64 -28.93
N ARG A 213 12.72 19.26 -30.06
CA ARG A 213 12.69 20.71 -30.23
C ARG A 213 11.26 21.25 -30.24
N ARG A 214 10.35 20.54 -30.90
CA ARG A 214 8.91 20.85 -30.88
C ARG A 214 8.36 20.70 -29.46
N SER A 215 8.68 19.61 -28.75
CA SER A 215 8.27 19.41 -27.36
C SER A 215 8.78 20.53 -26.44
N GLU A 216 10.03 20.95 -26.59
CA GLU A 216 10.58 22.09 -25.85
C GLU A 216 9.82 23.39 -26.13
N ALA A 217 9.53 23.69 -27.41
CA ALA A 217 8.79 24.89 -27.78
C ALA A 217 7.35 24.88 -27.24
N LEU A 218 6.62 23.77 -27.45
CA LEU A 218 5.22 23.63 -27.02
C LEU A 218 5.10 23.59 -25.50
N SER A 219 6.00 22.93 -24.79
CA SER A 219 6.01 22.93 -23.32
C SER A 219 6.29 24.34 -22.77
N GLY A 220 7.19 25.10 -23.42
CA GLY A 220 7.44 26.50 -23.09
C GLY A 220 6.22 27.40 -23.29
N GLU A 221 5.51 27.23 -24.40
CA GLU A 221 4.27 27.95 -24.69
C GLU A 221 3.14 27.56 -23.74
N TYR A 222 3.00 26.27 -23.43
CA TYR A 222 1.99 25.75 -22.51
C TYR A 222 2.10 26.37 -21.12
N ARG A 223 3.30 26.41 -20.53
CA ARG A 223 3.49 27.03 -19.21
C ARG A 223 3.25 28.54 -19.23
N ALA A 224 3.59 29.22 -20.33
CA ALA A 224 3.44 30.67 -20.43
C ALA A 224 1.98 31.11 -20.66
N LEU A 225 1.29 30.45 -21.59
CA LEU A 225 -0.04 30.87 -22.05
C LEU A 225 -1.19 30.12 -21.35
N ILE A 226 -1.03 28.82 -21.13
CA ILE A 226 -2.11 27.96 -20.61
C ILE A 226 -2.05 27.90 -19.08
N MET A 227 -0.90 27.53 -18.51
CA MET A 227 -0.73 27.49 -17.05
C MET A 227 -0.57 28.89 -16.44
N LYS A 228 -0.24 29.91 -17.25
CA LYS A 228 0.09 31.28 -16.81
C LYS A 228 1.22 31.33 -15.77
N LYS A 229 2.16 30.39 -15.85
CA LYS A 229 3.32 30.23 -14.97
C LYS A 229 4.60 30.13 -15.81
N PRO A 230 5.07 31.23 -16.43
CA PRO A 230 6.22 31.19 -17.34
C PRO A 230 7.54 30.76 -16.67
N LEU A 231 7.63 30.92 -15.34
CA LEU A 231 8.79 30.48 -14.54
C LEU A 231 8.75 29.00 -14.14
N ALA A 232 7.64 28.29 -14.38
CA ALA A 232 7.54 26.86 -14.07
C ALA A 232 8.52 26.05 -14.92
N SER A 233 9.13 25.02 -14.34
CA SER A 233 10.04 24.14 -15.04
C SER A 233 9.30 23.15 -15.94
N ARG A 234 10.01 22.48 -16.85
CA ARG A 234 9.43 21.38 -17.64
C ARG A 234 9.05 20.17 -16.76
N ASP A 235 9.68 20.02 -15.60
CA ASP A 235 9.30 18.96 -14.65
C ASP A 235 7.94 19.26 -14.00
N ASP A 236 7.61 20.52 -13.79
CA ASP A 236 6.28 20.90 -13.29
C ASP A 236 5.18 20.58 -14.31
N ILE A 237 5.47 20.69 -15.61
CA ILE A 237 4.55 20.26 -16.67
C ILE A 237 4.37 18.74 -16.65
N TRP A 238 5.46 17.97 -16.47
CA TRP A 238 5.37 16.52 -16.34
C TRP A 238 4.52 16.11 -15.14
N ARG A 239 4.71 16.79 -14.00
CA ARG A 239 3.94 16.58 -12.78
C ARG A 239 2.44 16.88 -12.96
N GLU A 240 2.12 17.93 -13.70
CA GLU A 240 0.74 18.35 -13.98
C GLU A 240 0.05 17.45 -15.02
N LEU A 241 0.73 17.16 -16.14
CA LEU A 241 0.16 16.43 -17.28
C LEU A 241 0.39 14.91 -17.24
N LEU A 242 1.21 14.44 -16.30
CA LEU A 242 1.54 13.03 -16.08
C LEU A 242 2.28 12.35 -17.25
N VAL A 243 2.78 13.13 -18.21
CA VAL A 243 3.56 12.68 -19.38
C VAL A 243 4.87 13.44 -19.45
N ASP A 244 5.99 12.73 -19.57
CA ASP A 244 7.31 13.35 -19.56
C ASP A 244 7.66 13.96 -20.93
N GLY A 245 7.68 15.30 -20.97
CA GLY A 245 8.02 16.04 -22.18
C GLY A 245 9.50 16.06 -22.52
N LYS A 246 10.43 15.62 -21.65
CA LYS A 246 11.89 15.66 -21.88
C LYS A 246 12.46 14.40 -22.52
N VAL A 247 11.64 13.38 -22.71
CA VAL A 247 12.04 12.11 -23.30
C VAL A 247 12.50 12.30 -24.75
N SER A 248 13.52 11.54 -25.17
CA SER A 248 13.99 11.54 -26.56
C SER A 248 12.98 10.85 -27.48
N ALA A 249 13.02 11.18 -28.78
CA ALA A 249 12.15 10.56 -29.78
C ALA A 249 12.39 9.05 -29.97
N ASP A 250 13.52 8.52 -29.49
CA ASP A 250 13.89 7.10 -29.62
C ASP A 250 13.16 6.19 -28.63
N ILE A 251 12.61 6.73 -27.54
CA ILE A 251 11.89 5.93 -26.53
C ILE A 251 10.47 5.69 -27.00
N THR A 252 10.13 4.42 -27.22
CA THR A 252 8.79 4.01 -27.66
C THR A 252 8.02 3.36 -26.52
N THR A 253 6.79 3.82 -26.30
CA THR A 253 5.83 3.20 -25.37
C THR A 253 4.53 2.90 -26.10
N THR A 254 3.75 1.95 -25.58
CA THR A 254 2.35 1.80 -26.02
C THR A 254 1.49 2.84 -25.30
N ARG A 255 0.41 3.30 -25.94
CA ARG A 255 -0.50 4.29 -25.33
C ARG A 255 -1.06 3.84 -23.98
N LEU A 256 -1.35 2.55 -23.84
CA LEU A 256 -1.87 2.00 -22.57
C LEU A 256 -0.79 1.97 -21.49
N ALA A 257 0.44 1.59 -21.82
CA ALA A 257 1.54 1.58 -20.86
C ALA A 257 1.85 3.00 -20.35
N ASP A 258 1.81 3.99 -21.24
CA ASP A 258 2.04 5.40 -20.89
C ASP A 258 0.90 5.95 -20.00
N ALA A 259 -0.36 5.64 -20.34
CA ALA A 259 -1.50 5.99 -19.49
C ALA A 259 -1.42 5.33 -18.09
N ILE A 260 -1.01 4.07 -18.01
CA ILE A 260 -0.78 3.37 -16.73
C ILE A 260 0.32 4.07 -15.93
N ALA A 261 1.44 4.43 -16.56
CA ALA A 261 2.55 5.12 -15.90
C ALA A 261 2.12 6.50 -15.38
N GLY A 262 1.36 7.26 -16.17
CA GLY A 262 0.81 8.55 -15.75
C GLY A 262 -0.13 8.43 -14.55
N ILE A 263 -1.06 7.46 -14.56
CA ILE A 263 -1.96 7.21 -13.42
C ILE A 263 -1.18 6.74 -12.19
N GLN A 264 -0.18 5.86 -12.36
CA GLN A 264 0.69 5.41 -11.26
C GLN A 264 1.47 6.56 -10.63
N LEU A 265 1.98 7.48 -11.46
CA LEU A 265 2.65 8.70 -11.00
C LEU A 265 1.70 9.59 -10.21
N TYR A 266 0.49 9.84 -10.73
CA TYR A 266 -0.54 10.61 -10.06
C TYR A 266 -0.87 10.04 -8.68
N ILE A 267 -1.24 8.75 -8.61
CA ILE A 267 -1.58 8.09 -7.34
C ILE A 267 -0.42 8.18 -6.34
N SER A 268 0.82 7.97 -6.81
CA SER A 268 1.99 8.01 -5.93
C SER A 268 2.22 9.42 -5.35
N ARG A 269 2.04 10.46 -6.16
CA ARG A 269 2.13 11.87 -5.72
C ARG A 269 1.01 12.23 -4.74
N THR A 270 -0.22 11.80 -5.02
CA THR A 270 -1.37 12.05 -4.15
C THR A 270 -1.22 11.37 -2.78
N ILE A 271 -0.76 10.11 -2.75
CA ILE A 271 -0.50 9.40 -1.49
C ILE A 271 0.66 10.03 -0.71
N ALA A 272 1.69 10.51 -1.39
CA ALA A 272 2.84 11.18 -0.77
C ALA A 272 2.52 12.59 -0.21
N GLY A 273 1.36 13.15 -0.56
CA GLY A 273 0.95 14.50 -0.16
C GLY A 273 1.49 15.61 -1.07
N ASP A 274 2.09 15.28 -2.21
CA ASP A 274 2.56 16.26 -3.20
C ASP A 274 1.38 17.00 -3.89
N GLU A 275 0.22 16.35 -3.94
CA GLU A 275 -1.03 16.92 -4.49
C GLU A 275 -1.96 17.35 -3.34
N PRO A 276 -2.12 18.66 -3.06
CA PRO A 276 -2.97 19.14 -1.99
C PRO A 276 -4.46 18.94 -2.32
N GLY A 277 -5.28 18.76 -1.28
CA GLY A 277 -6.75 18.63 -1.42
C GLY A 277 -7.26 17.23 -1.75
N ALA A 278 -6.42 16.20 -1.61
CA ALA A 278 -6.84 14.81 -1.73
C ALA A 278 -7.87 14.42 -0.65
N GLU A 279 -8.89 13.65 -1.02
CA GLU A 279 -9.88 13.14 -0.07
C GLU A 279 -9.31 11.99 0.77
N SER A 280 -9.06 12.22 2.06
CA SER A 280 -8.53 11.18 2.98
C SER A 280 -9.39 9.92 3.00
N ALA A 281 -10.72 10.07 2.93
CA ALA A 281 -11.65 8.93 2.89
C ALA A 281 -11.46 8.01 1.66
N VAL A 282 -10.97 8.55 0.54
CA VAL A 282 -10.64 7.76 -0.65
C VAL A 282 -9.32 7.02 -0.46
N LEU A 283 -8.30 7.70 0.10
CA LEU A 283 -6.99 7.11 0.38
C LEU A 283 -7.04 5.97 1.40
N GLU A 284 -8.06 5.94 2.26
CA GLU A 284 -8.29 4.86 3.23
C GLU A 284 -8.93 3.59 2.66
N ARG A 285 -9.30 3.57 1.38
CA ARG A 285 -9.84 2.37 0.71
C ARG A 285 -8.77 1.29 0.54
N GLN A 286 -9.20 0.02 0.54
CA GLN A 286 -8.29 -1.14 0.49
C GLN A 286 -7.31 -1.09 -0.69
N PHE A 287 -7.76 -0.63 -1.87
CA PHE A 287 -6.91 -0.51 -3.05
C PHE A 287 -5.66 0.37 -2.80
N PHE A 288 -5.82 1.49 -2.09
CA PHE A 288 -4.72 2.41 -1.80
C PHE A 288 -3.91 1.98 -0.58
N LYS A 289 -4.54 1.36 0.43
CA LYS A 289 -3.84 0.71 1.55
C LYS A 289 -2.86 -0.37 1.07
N GLU A 290 -3.24 -1.11 0.03
CA GLU A 290 -2.40 -2.15 -0.60
C GLU A 290 -1.61 -1.64 -1.81
N TRP A 291 -1.56 -0.32 -2.04
CA TRP A 291 -0.89 0.26 -3.20
C TRP A 291 0.56 -0.19 -3.32
N ASP A 292 1.38 0.11 -2.30
CA ASP A 292 2.81 -0.16 -2.36
C ASP A 292 3.17 -1.65 -2.40
N ILE A 293 2.28 -2.52 -1.90
CA ILE A 293 2.50 -3.96 -1.84
C ILE A 293 2.07 -4.62 -3.17
N TYR A 294 0.85 -4.36 -3.64
CA TYR A 294 0.23 -5.09 -4.75
C TYR A 294 -0.15 -4.22 -5.93
N ASN A 295 -0.80 -3.08 -5.72
CA ASN A 295 -1.51 -2.36 -6.80
C ASN A 295 -0.62 -1.38 -7.58
N LYS A 296 0.57 -1.03 -7.07
CA LYS A 296 1.50 -0.06 -7.70
C LYS A 296 2.12 -0.57 -8.99
N ARG A 297 2.32 -1.87 -9.14
CA ARG A 297 2.90 -2.48 -10.35
C ARG A 297 1.90 -3.44 -10.98
N TYR A 298 1.82 -3.41 -12.31
CA TYR A 298 0.93 -4.30 -13.06
C TYR A 298 1.20 -5.79 -12.76
N SER A 299 2.47 -6.20 -12.68
CA SER A 299 2.83 -7.61 -12.46
C SER A 299 2.38 -8.14 -11.09
N THR A 300 2.50 -7.34 -10.02
CA THR A 300 2.07 -7.75 -8.68
C THR A 300 0.56 -7.79 -8.58
N TRP A 301 -0.13 -6.80 -9.16
CA TRP A 301 -1.59 -6.80 -9.26
C TRP A 301 -2.10 -8.00 -10.05
N ALA A 302 -1.49 -8.29 -11.20
CA ALA A 302 -1.85 -9.45 -12.02
C ALA A 302 -1.59 -10.76 -11.29
N GLY A 303 -0.47 -10.87 -10.57
CA GLY A 303 -0.15 -12.05 -9.75
C GLY A 303 -1.18 -12.31 -8.65
N VAL A 304 -1.57 -11.28 -7.88
CA VAL A 304 -2.61 -11.41 -6.83
C VAL A 304 -3.98 -11.71 -7.44
N SER A 305 -4.31 -11.08 -8.57
CA SER A 305 -5.57 -11.38 -9.27
C SER A 305 -5.61 -12.82 -9.78
N GLN A 306 -4.51 -13.31 -10.36
CA GLN A 306 -4.38 -14.69 -10.84
C GLN A 306 -4.37 -15.70 -9.69
N LEU A 307 -3.81 -15.37 -8.51
CA LEU A 307 -3.79 -16.24 -7.33
C LEU A 307 -5.21 -16.74 -6.95
N VAL A 308 -6.23 -15.90 -7.15
CA VAL A 308 -7.63 -16.24 -6.84
C VAL A 308 -8.20 -17.28 -7.81
N TYR A 309 -7.80 -17.23 -9.08
CA TYR A 309 -8.35 -18.10 -10.14
C TYR A 309 -7.49 -19.34 -10.40
N TYR A 310 -6.18 -19.21 -10.26
CA TYR A 310 -5.18 -20.23 -10.58
C TYR A 310 -4.15 -20.38 -9.45
N PRO A 311 -4.59 -20.71 -8.22
CA PRO A 311 -3.68 -20.88 -7.09
C PRO A 311 -2.64 -21.97 -7.34
N GLU A 312 -2.94 -22.97 -8.19
CA GLU A 312 -2.04 -24.06 -8.57
C GLU A 312 -0.72 -23.60 -9.18
N ASN A 313 -0.68 -22.42 -9.79
CA ASN A 313 0.57 -21.84 -10.33
C ASN A 313 1.53 -21.38 -9.22
N THR A 314 1.03 -21.19 -8.00
CA THR A 314 1.78 -20.69 -6.83
C THR A 314 1.91 -21.68 -5.70
N ILE A 315 1.12 -22.77 -5.73
CA ILE A 315 1.21 -23.84 -4.75
C ILE A 315 2.55 -24.59 -4.95
N ASP A 316 3.32 -24.68 -3.88
CA ASP A 316 4.52 -25.52 -3.81
C ASP A 316 4.30 -26.60 -2.74
N PRO A 317 4.34 -27.90 -3.08
CA PRO A 317 4.26 -29.00 -2.11
C PRO A 317 5.33 -28.97 -1.01
N THR A 318 6.43 -28.26 -1.23
CA THR A 318 7.58 -28.19 -0.33
C THR A 318 7.39 -27.16 0.78
N ILE A 319 6.77 -26.01 0.45
CA ILE A 319 6.62 -24.87 1.36
C ILE A 319 5.15 -24.49 1.43
N ARG A 320 4.53 -24.73 2.59
CA ARG A 320 3.14 -24.34 2.85
C ARG A 320 3.05 -23.45 4.08
N ILE A 321 2.36 -22.31 3.95
CA ILE A 321 2.02 -21.49 5.13
C ILE A 321 1.11 -22.33 6.05
N GLY A 322 1.45 -22.40 7.34
CA GLY A 322 0.75 -23.28 8.29
C GLY A 322 1.12 -24.77 8.15
N GLN A 323 2.30 -25.09 7.61
CA GLN A 323 2.90 -26.42 7.66
C GLN A 323 3.29 -26.77 9.10
N THR A 324 2.97 -27.99 9.53
CA THR A 324 3.30 -28.44 10.88
C THR A 324 4.79 -28.73 11.02
N GLY A 325 5.29 -28.71 12.27
CA GLY A 325 6.67 -29.06 12.57
C GLY A 325 7.05 -30.48 12.12
N MET A 326 6.13 -31.45 12.15
CA MET A 326 6.38 -32.82 11.70
C MET A 326 6.67 -32.91 10.19
N MET A 327 5.97 -32.11 9.37
CA MET A 327 6.23 -32.03 7.93
C MET A 327 7.58 -31.37 7.64
N ASN A 328 7.94 -30.31 8.40
CA ASN A 328 9.24 -29.65 8.25
C ASN A 328 10.40 -30.60 8.59
N THR A 329 10.31 -31.33 9.71
CA THR A 329 11.33 -32.31 10.09
C THR A 329 11.44 -33.44 9.07
N MET A 330 10.33 -33.90 8.47
CA MET A 330 10.38 -34.87 7.39
C MET A 330 11.06 -34.31 6.14
N LEU A 331 10.73 -33.08 5.74
CA LEU A 331 11.36 -32.42 4.60
C LEU A 331 12.88 -32.27 4.80
N GLU A 332 13.32 -31.85 5.99
CA GLU A 332 14.73 -31.75 6.36
C GLU A 332 15.47 -33.09 6.17
N GLN A 333 14.86 -34.20 6.59
CA GLN A 333 15.42 -35.54 6.42
C GLN A 333 15.52 -35.95 4.94
N LEU A 334 14.53 -35.57 4.12
CA LEU A 334 14.51 -35.84 2.69
C LEU A 334 15.34 -34.85 1.86
N SER A 335 15.91 -33.81 2.46
CA SER A 335 16.70 -32.79 1.76
C SER A 335 18.15 -33.20 1.47
N GLN A 336 18.46 -34.50 1.51
CA GLN A 336 19.77 -35.05 1.16
C GLN A 336 19.88 -35.31 -0.35
N SER A 337 21.10 -35.32 -0.89
CA SER A 337 21.37 -35.54 -2.33
C SER A 337 21.16 -37.00 -2.77
N GLU A 338 21.42 -37.96 -1.89
CA GLU A 338 21.15 -39.38 -2.16
C GLU A 338 19.86 -39.83 -1.47
N LEU A 339 18.73 -39.63 -2.16
CA LEU A 339 17.42 -40.14 -1.74
C LEU A 339 17.23 -41.57 -2.24
N ASN A 340 17.52 -42.55 -1.39
CA ASN A 340 17.17 -43.94 -1.64
C ASN A 340 15.85 -44.32 -0.93
N SER A 341 15.30 -45.47 -1.30
CA SER A 341 14.02 -45.98 -0.76
C SER A 341 14.04 -46.12 0.76
N ASP A 342 15.16 -46.51 1.35
CA ASP A 342 15.27 -46.74 2.80
C ASP A 342 15.27 -45.42 3.58
N THR A 343 15.99 -44.39 3.10
CA THR A 343 15.97 -43.04 3.69
C THR A 343 14.56 -42.47 3.67
N LEU A 344 13.85 -42.65 2.56
CA LEU A 344 12.49 -42.18 2.39
C LEU A 344 11.50 -42.93 3.29
N GLU A 345 11.62 -44.26 3.38
CA GLU A 345 10.77 -45.07 4.26
C GLU A 345 11.01 -44.72 5.73
N ASN A 346 12.28 -44.56 6.14
CA ASN A 346 12.63 -44.13 7.50
C ASN A 346 12.09 -42.74 7.83
N GLY A 347 12.21 -41.79 6.90
CA GLY A 347 11.62 -40.45 7.05
C GLY A 347 10.11 -40.49 7.21
N PHE A 348 9.42 -41.30 6.39
CA PHE A 348 7.97 -41.49 6.50
C PHE A 348 7.57 -42.17 7.82
N ARG A 349 8.31 -43.18 8.29
CA ARG A 349 8.08 -43.84 9.58
C ARG A 349 8.27 -42.88 10.75
N GLN A 350 9.27 -42.00 10.69
CA GLN A 350 9.49 -40.96 11.70
C GLN A 350 8.36 -39.94 11.72
N TYR A 351 7.90 -39.51 10.54
CA TYR A 351 6.70 -38.67 10.40
C TYR A 351 5.48 -39.35 11.04
N LEU A 352 5.23 -40.63 10.71
CA LEU A 352 4.10 -41.39 11.23
C LEU A 352 4.16 -41.55 12.76
N THR A 353 5.35 -41.72 13.33
CA THR A 353 5.57 -41.77 14.78
C THR A 353 5.16 -40.45 15.45
N THR A 354 5.53 -39.32 14.84
CA THR A 354 5.18 -37.99 15.37
C THR A 354 3.69 -37.71 15.20
N PHE A 355 3.11 -38.11 14.06
CA PHE A 355 1.68 -38.05 13.82
C PHE A 355 0.90 -38.87 14.86
N GLU A 356 1.34 -40.10 15.17
CA GLU A 356 0.73 -40.95 16.18
C GLU A 356 0.70 -40.30 17.57
N GLN A 357 1.80 -39.64 17.96
CA GLN A 357 1.88 -38.93 19.25
C GLN A 357 0.82 -37.82 19.34
N VAL A 358 0.66 -37.03 18.27
CA VAL A 358 -0.29 -35.91 18.23
C VAL A 358 -1.73 -36.38 18.08
N ALA A 359 -1.97 -37.44 17.30
CA ALA A 359 -3.30 -38.00 17.09
C ALA A 359 -3.88 -38.69 18.35
N ASN A 360 -3.02 -39.22 19.22
CA ASN A 360 -3.41 -39.87 20.48
C ASN A 360 -3.54 -38.91 21.69
N LEU A 361 -3.45 -37.58 21.47
CA LEU A 361 -3.57 -36.61 22.55
C LEU A 361 -4.96 -36.66 23.21
N LYS A 362 -4.96 -36.71 24.54
CA LYS A 362 -6.16 -36.60 25.38
C LYS A 362 -6.32 -35.16 25.85
N VAL A 363 -7.43 -34.50 25.53
CA VAL A 363 -7.75 -33.18 26.08
C VAL A 363 -8.04 -33.31 27.58
N VAL A 364 -7.37 -32.47 28.37
CA VAL A 364 -7.43 -32.44 29.84
C VAL A 364 -8.33 -31.31 30.33
N SER A 365 -8.14 -30.10 29.80
CA SER A 365 -8.88 -28.90 30.20
C SER A 365 -8.86 -27.86 29.09
N GLY A 366 -9.61 -26.77 29.28
CA GLY A 366 -9.58 -25.62 28.38
C GLY A 366 -9.96 -24.31 29.05
N TYR A 367 -9.76 -23.22 28.32
CA TYR A 367 -10.11 -21.85 28.70
C TYR A 367 -10.65 -21.09 27.50
N HIS A 368 -11.73 -20.36 27.70
CA HIS A 368 -12.37 -19.53 26.69
C HIS A 368 -12.08 -18.06 27.00
N ASP A 369 -11.54 -17.33 26.03
CA ASP A 369 -10.95 -16.00 26.26
C ASP A 369 -11.95 -14.83 26.27
N THR A 370 -13.20 -15.07 25.89
CA THR A 370 -14.33 -14.12 25.97
C THR A 370 -15.38 -14.57 26.98
N ILE A 371 -16.43 -13.76 27.18
CA ILE A 371 -17.57 -14.12 28.03
C ILE A 371 -18.60 -14.89 27.22
N ASP A 372 -18.95 -14.42 26.03
CA ASP A 372 -19.84 -15.14 25.12
C ASP A 372 -19.08 -16.27 24.43
N VAL A 373 -19.60 -17.49 24.56
CA VAL A 373 -19.03 -18.72 23.97
C VAL A 373 -19.12 -18.76 22.46
N ASN A 374 -19.91 -17.89 21.83
CA ASN A 374 -20.02 -17.78 20.38
C ASN A 374 -18.94 -16.88 19.76
N GLU A 375 -18.22 -16.12 20.59
CA GLU A 375 -17.15 -15.21 20.18
C GLU A 375 -15.80 -15.68 20.70
N GLY A 376 -14.72 -14.99 20.34
CA GLY A 376 -13.38 -15.27 20.87
C GLY A 376 -12.80 -16.64 20.50
N ASN A 377 -11.93 -17.16 21.35
CA ASN A 377 -11.22 -18.42 21.16
C ASN A 377 -11.30 -19.33 22.40
N THR A 378 -11.35 -20.63 22.14
CA THR A 378 -11.16 -21.66 23.15
C THR A 378 -9.78 -22.30 23.03
N TRP A 379 -9.02 -22.27 24.10
CA TRP A 379 -7.69 -22.85 24.23
C TRP A 379 -7.79 -24.20 24.95
N PHE A 380 -7.17 -25.23 24.41
CA PHE A 380 -7.21 -26.59 24.98
C PHE A 380 -5.81 -27.04 25.37
N ILE A 381 -5.74 -27.81 26.46
CA ILE A 381 -4.54 -28.52 26.88
C ILE A 381 -4.74 -30.01 26.63
N GLY A 382 -3.86 -30.58 25.80
CA GLY A 382 -3.78 -31.99 25.50
C GLY A 382 -2.62 -32.65 26.24
N THR A 383 -2.75 -33.93 26.57
CA THR A 383 -1.68 -34.73 27.17
C THR A 383 -1.40 -35.98 26.34
N SER A 384 -0.13 -36.36 26.26
CA SER A 384 0.30 -37.62 25.65
C SER A 384 -0.06 -38.82 26.53
N GLN A 385 -0.05 -40.02 25.93
CA GLN A 385 -0.23 -41.29 26.64
C GLN A 385 1.12 -41.90 27.09
N THR A 386 2.12 -41.06 27.37
CA THR A 386 3.46 -41.46 27.82
C THR A 386 3.65 -41.21 29.32
N GLU A 387 4.63 -41.88 29.92
CA GLU A 387 5.12 -41.58 31.27
C GLU A 387 6.63 -41.24 31.20
N PRO A 388 7.06 -40.01 31.54
CA PRO A 388 6.24 -38.86 31.95
C PRO A 388 5.33 -38.34 30.83
N LYS A 389 4.20 -37.71 31.24
CA LYS A 389 3.25 -37.08 30.33
C LYS A 389 3.88 -35.84 29.69
N LYS A 390 3.66 -35.67 28.39
CA LYS A 390 3.93 -34.43 27.67
C LYS A 390 2.63 -33.65 27.51
N TYR A 391 2.71 -32.33 27.59
CA TYR A 391 1.56 -31.45 27.42
C TYR A 391 1.68 -30.65 26.14
N TYR A 392 0.53 -30.47 25.49
CA TYR A 392 0.40 -29.72 24.24
C TYR A 392 -0.75 -28.73 24.39
N TRP A 393 -0.72 -27.67 23.60
CA TRP A 393 -1.83 -26.72 23.52
C TRP A 393 -2.29 -26.53 22.09
N ARG A 394 -3.58 -26.22 21.91
CA ARG A 394 -4.15 -25.75 20.64
C ARG A 394 -5.24 -24.73 20.90
N LYS A 395 -5.68 -24.04 19.85
CA LYS A 395 -6.73 -23.03 19.86
C LYS A 395 -7.84 -23.37 18.85
N ALA A 396 -9.08 -23.08 19.20
CA ALA A 396 -10.23 -23.03 18.31
C ALA A 396 -10.80 -21.61 18.26
N ASP A 397 -10.94 -21.06 17.06
CA ASP A 397 -11.48 -19.72 16.80
C ASP A 397 -12.99 -19.79 16.55
N HIS A 398 -13.80 -19.27 17.48
CA HIS A 398 -15.25 -19.35 17.43
C HIS A 398 -15.85 -18.41 16.37
N SER A 399 -15.13 -17.37 15.94
CA SER A 399 -15.57 -16.51 14.82
C SER A 399 -15.71 -17.25 13.49
N LYS A 400 -15.04 -18.42 13.38
CA LYS A 400 -15.08 -19.32 12.21
C LYS A 400 -15.95 -20.55 12.45
N CYS A 401 -16.78 -20.52 13.50
CA CYS A 401 -17.79 -21.54 13.72
C CYS A 401 -19.14 -21.03 13.24
N GLN A 402 -19.71 -21.69 12.23
CA GLN A 402 -21.03 -21.36 11.71
C GLN A 402 -21.95 -22.55 11.89
N TYR A 403 -23.15 -22.31 12.42
CA TYR A 403 -24.19 -23.35 12.61
C TYR A 403 -23.69 -24.56 13.44
N GLY A 404 -22.87 -24.29 14.47
CA GLY A 404 -22.30 -25.33 15.33
C GLY A 404 -21.18 -26.16 14.71
N ARG A 405 -20.70 -25.78 13.51
CA ARG A 405 -19.60 -26.44 12.81
C ARG A 405 -18.42 -25.50 12.63
N PHE A 406 -17.29 -25.87 13.23
CA PHE A 406 -16.02 -25.19 13.00
C PHE A 406 -15.49 -25.51 11.61
N ALA A 407 -15.07 -24.47 10.88
CA ALA A 407 -14.23 -24.65 9.71
C ALA A 407 -12.86 -25.24 10.11
N ALA A 408 -12.22 -25.99 9.22
CA ALA A 408 -10.91 -26.61 9.51
C ALA A 408 -9.85 -25.55 9.90
N ASN A 409 -9.91 -24.37 9.29
CA ASN A 409 -9.02 -23.23 9.56
C ASN A 409 -9.36 -22.44 10.85
N ALA A 410 -10.36 -22.87 11.61
CA ALA A 410 -10.62 -22.38 12.96
C ALA A 410 -9.66 -23.01 13.98
N TRP A 411 -9.10 -24.18 13.66
CA TRP A 411 -8.24 -24.93 14.56
C TRP A 411 -6.77 -24.63 14.30
N SER A 412 -6.01 -24.36 15.36
CA SER A 412 -4.55 -24.37 15.29
C SER A 412 -4.00 -25.80 15.34
N ASP A 413 -2.74 -25.95 14.94
CA ASP A 413 -1.94 -27.11 15.28
C ASP A 413 -1.74 -27.22 16.81
N TRP A 414 -1.54 -28.45 17.26
CA TRP A 414 -1.01 -28.77 18.58
C TRP A 414 0.47 -28.39 18.67
N LYS A 415 0.82 -27.63 19.70
CA LYS A 415 2.20 -27.22 20.00
C LYS A 415 2.63 -27.76 21.36
N GLU A 416 3.84 -28.33 21.42
CA GLU A 416 4.38 -28.88 22.67
C GLU A 416 4.66 -27.77 23.68
N ILE A 417 4.32 -28.05 24.94
CA ILE A 417 4.70 -27.23 26.08
C ILE A 417 6.02 -27.75 26.61
N THR A 418 7.10 -27.04 26.32
CA THR A 418 8.48 -27.46 26.66
C THR A 418 8.82 -27.33 28.14
N CYS A 419 7.96 -26.67 28.93
CA CYS A 419 8.09 -26.59 30.37
C CYS A 419 7.83 -27.97 31.01
N ALA A 420 8.63 -28.34 32.02
CA ALA A 420 8.38 -29.56 32.79
C ALA A 420 7.14 -29.39 33.67
N ILE A 421 6.08 -30.15 33.37
CA ILE A 421 4.78 -30.04 34.03
C ILE A 421 4.41 -31.40 34.65
N ASN A 422 4.09 -31.39 35.94
CA ASN A 422 3.68 -32.58 36.67
C ASN A 422 2.48 -32.26 37.58
N PRO A 423 1.26 -32.21 37.04
CA PRO A 423 0.10 -31.72 37.77
C PRO A 423 -0.50 -32.82 38.66
N TYR A 424 -0.76 -32.49 39.91
CA TYR A 424 -1.47 -33.34 40.86
C TYR A 424 -2.92 -33.52 40.40
N GLN A 425 -3.35 -34.78 40.22
CA GLN A 425 -4.69 -35.17 39.77
C GLN A 425 -5.20 -34.44 38.51
N GLU A 426 -4.32 -34.21 37.53
CA GLU A 426 -4.65 -33.50 36.28
C GLU A 426 -5.17 -32.05 36.49
N MET A 427 -4.89 -31.43 37.64
CA MET A 427 -5.19 -30.01 37.90
C MET A 427 -4.25 -29.09 37.13
N VAL A 428 -4.51 -28.94 35.84
CA VAL A 428 -3.83 -28.01 34.93
C VAL A 428 -4.88 -27.25 34.14
N ARG A 429 -4.73 -25.93 34.01
CA ARG A 429 -5.63 -25.07 33.22
C ARG A 429 -4.86 -24.01 32.44
N PRO A 430 -5.21 -23.79 31.17
CA PRO A 430 -4.75 -22.60 30.47
C PRO A 430 -5.53 -21.37 30.99
N VAL A 431 -4.97 -20.19 30.79
CA VAL A 431 -5.67 -18.92 30.97
C VAL A 431 -5.04 -17.88 30.04
N ILE A 432 -5.87 -17.05 29.41
CA ILE A 432 -5.37 -15.90 28.66
C ILE A 432 -5.31 -14.69 29.58
N PHE A 433 -4.11 -14.16 29.77
CA PHE A 433 -3.88 -13.00 30.60
C PHE A 433 -3.02 -12.00 29.84
N ARG A 434 -3.57 -10.79 29.63
CA ARG A 434 -2.93 -9.72 28.83
C ARG A 434 -2.54 -10.20 27.42
N SER A 435 -3.47 -10.93 26.79
CA SER A 435 -3.31 -11.50 25.45
C SER A 435 -2.16 -12.52 25.28
N LEU A 436 -1.62 -13.03 26.39
CA LEU A 436 -0.63 -14.11 26.42
C LEU A 436 -1.24 -15.37 27.02
N LEU A 437 -0.82 -16.53 26.50
CA LEU A 437 -1.20 -17.83 27.04
C LEU A 437 -0.36 -18.13 28.28
N TYR A 438 -1.05 -18.26 29.41
CA TYR A 438 -0.50 -18.78 30.65
C TYR A 438 -0.99 -20.20 30.88
N LEU A 439 -0.18 -20.98 31.58
CA LEU A 439 -0.52 -22.31 32.04
C LEU A 439 -0.32 -22.38 33.54
N LEU A 440 -1.37 -22.79 34.24
CA LEU A 440 -1.39 -22.92 35.69
C LEU A 440 -1.65 -24.37 36.08
N TRP A 441 -0.90 -24.89 37.05
CA TRP A 441 -1.16 -26.20 37.62
C TRP A 441 -0.84 -26.26 39.12
N VAL A 442 -1.32 -27.31 39.77
CA VAL A 442 -0.95 -27.64 41.16
C VAL A 442 0.03 -28.81 41.13
N GLU A 443 1.14 -28.70 41.84
CA GLU A 443 2.16 -29.75 41.95
C GLU A 443 2.27 -30.23 43.40
N GLU A 444 2.33 -31.54 43.58
CA GLU A 444 2.61 -32.19 44.86
C GLU A 444 4.08 -32.62 44.91
N GLN A 445 4.78 -32.22 45.97
CA GLN A 445 6.13 -32.66 46.27
C GLN A 445 6.14 -33.41 47.59
N ILE A 446 6.53 -34.68 47.56
CA ILE A 446 6.69 -35.49 48.77
C ILE A 446 8.03 -35.10 49.42
N ARG A 447 7.95 -34.56 50.63
CA ARG A 447 9.10 -34.18 51.47
C ARG A 447 9.09 -35.04 52.74
N LYS A 448 10.20 -35.09 53.46
CA LYS A 448 10.22 -35.66 54.82
C LYS A 448 9.93 -34.58 55.85
N ASP A 449 9.25 -34.94 56.93
CA ASP A 449 9.09 -34.07 58.10
C ASP A 449 10.45 -33.68 58.72
N GLU A 450 10.45 -32.68 59.62
CA GLU A 450 11.67 -32.18 60.28
C GLU A 450 12.44 -33.30 61.03
N ASP A 451 11.74 -34.36 61.46
CA ASP A 451 12.30 -35.54 62.12
C ASP A 451 12.80 -36.63 61.15
N GLY A 452 12.58 -36.49 59.84
CA GLY A 452 12.98 -37.43 58.80
C GLY A 452 12.21 -38.76 58.78
N LYS A 453 11.11 -38.86 59.53
CA LYS A 453 10.40 -40.13 59.82
C LYS A 453 9.12 -40.31 59.01
N LYS A 454 8.45 -39.23 58.60
CA LYS A 454 7.19 -39.31 57.83
C LYS A 454 7.28 -38.51 56.55
N ASP A 455 6.70 -39.07 55.50
CA ASP A 455 6.48 -38.37 54.24
C ASP A 455 5.33 -37.36 54.43
N ILE A 456 5.59 -36.10 54.11
CA ILE A 456 4.65 -34.98 54.11
C ILE A 456 4.49 -34.45 52.69
N SER A 457 3.25 -34.24 52.26
CA SER A 457 2.95 -33.65 50.95
C SER A 457 3.03 -32.13 51.04
N ALA A 458 3.93 -31.52 50.27
CA ALA A 458 3.98 -30.08 50.05
C ALA A 458 3.30 -29.74 48.71
N PHE A 459 2.36 -28.79 48.73
CA PHE A 459 1.61 -28.39 47.53
C PHE A 459 2.01 -26.99 47.09
N SER A 460 2.24 -26.83 45.80
CA SER A 460 2.51 -25.51 45.22
C SER A 460 1.69 -25.28 43.96
N VAL A 461 1.16 -24.07 43.79
CA VAL A 461 0.61 -23.62 42.52
C VAL A 461 1.77 -23.13 41.67
N LYS A 462 1.85 -23.65 40.44
CA LYS A 462 2.83 -23.26 39.44
C LYS A 462 2.16 -22.46 38.34
N LEU A 463 2.83 -21.41 37.88
CA LEU A 463 2.36 -20.58 36.77
C LEU A 463 3.50 -20.33 35.79
N THR A 464 3.28 -20.61 34.51
CA THR A 464 4.19 -20.25 33.43
C THR A 464 3.42 -19.55 32.30
N HIS A 465 4.13 -18.96 31.35
CA HIS A 465 3.58 -18.35 30.16
C HIS A 465 4.45 -18.61 28.93
N ILE A 466 3.82 -18.53 27.77
CA ILE A 466 4.51 -18.56 26.49
C ILE A 466 5.22 -17.23 26.24
N LYS A 467 6.45 -17.29 25.71
CA LYS A 467 7.21 -16.12 25.25
C LYS A 467 6.95 -15.86 23.77
N TYR A 468 7.40 -14.70 23.28
CA TYR A 468 7.22 -14.30 21.89
C TYR A 468 7.88 -15.24 20.86
N ASP A 469 8.93 -15.98 21.25
CA ASP A 469 9.60 -16.98 20.40
C ASP A 469 8.91 -18.36 20.41
N GLY A 470 7.83 -18.52 21.17
CA GLY A 470 7.11 -19.79 21.36
C GLY A 470 7.68 -20.69 22.44
N SER A 471 8.82 -20.34 23.07
CA SER A 471 9.34 -21.05 24.23
C SER A 471 8.54 -20.71 25.50
N TRP A 472 8.65 -21.55 26.52
CA TRP A 472 7.96 -21.35 27.79
C TRP A 472 8.88 -20.77 28.86
N ALA A 473 8.36 -19.88 29.70
CA ALA A 473 9.09 -19.33 30.83
C ALA A 473 9.31 -20.37 31.95
N SER A 474 10.29 -20.13 32.82
CA SER A 474 10.42 -20.89 34.06
C SER A 474 9.19 -20.65 34.95
N PRO A 475 8.63 -21.69 35.58
CA PRO A 475 7.39 -21.54 36.33
C PRO A 475 7.63 -20.79 37.66
N PHE A 476 6.77 -19.80 37.91
CA PHE A 476 6.60 -19.20 39.23
C PHE A 476 5.97 -20.22 40.17
N SER A 477 6.22 -20.10 41.47
CA SER A 477 5.78 -21.07 42.47
C SER A 477 5.18 -20.37 43.67
N TYR A 478 3.96 -20.75 44.05
CA TYR A 478 3.22 -20.23 45.20
C TYR A 478 2.89 -21.37 46.16
N ASP A 479 3.32 -21.26 47.41
CA ASP A 479 3.11 -22.32 48.41
C ASP A 479 1.65 -22.32 48.91
N VAL A 480 1.02 -23.50 48.88
CA VAL A 480 -0.34 -23.74 49.36
C VAL A 480 -0.44 -24.98 50.24
N THR A 481 0.69 -25.46 50.78
CA THR A 481 0.81 -26.71 51.56
C THR A 481 -0.15 -26.78 52.75
N ASP A 482 -0.36 -25.68 53.47
CA ASP A 482 -1.27 -25.68 54.63
C ASP A 482 -2.75 -25.62 54.26
N LYS A 483 -3.05 -25.30 53.00
CA LYS A 483 -4.41 -25.05 52.50
C LYS A 483 -4.99 -26.23 51.73
N LEU A 484 -4.16 -26.93 50.95
CA LEU A 484 -4.52 -28.17 50.25
C LEU A 484 -3.77 -29.35 50.88
N LYS A 485 -4.48 -30.45 51.17
CA LYS A 485 -3.89 -31.65 51.77
C LYS A 485 -4.10 -32.85 50.86
N SER A 486 -3.25 -33.88 50.95
CA SER A 486 -3.39 -35.12 50.18
C SER A 486 -4.68 -35.89 50.52
N THR A 487 -5.28 -35.63 51.69
CA THR A 487 -6.60 -36.14 52.09
C THR A 487 -7.78 -35.34 51.54
N SER A 488 -7.55 -34.23 50.82
CA SER A 488 -8.60 -33.46 50.19
C SER A 488 -9.32 -34.29 49.12
N GLN A 489 -10.65 -34.38 49.24
CA GLN A 489 -11.48 -35.20 48.36
C GLN A 489 -11.76 -34.48 47.04
N ASN A 490 -11.29 -35.04 45.92
CA ASN A 490 -11.58 -34.58 44.56
C ASN A 490 -11.41 -33.05 44.38
N PRO A 491 -10.19 -32.51 44.58
CA PRO A 491 -9.93 -31.09 44.33
C PRO A 491 -10.16 -30.72 42.85
N GLY A 492 -10.81 -29.58 42.65
CA GLY A 492 -10.95 -28.89 41.38
C GLY A 492 -10.18 -27.59 41.41
N LEU A 493 -9.82 -27.12 40.22
CA LEU A 493 -9.08 -25.88 40.01
C LEU A 493 -9.94 -24.97 39.14
N TYR A 494 -9.97 -23.67 39.45
CA TYR A 494 -10.59 -22.63 38.66
C TYR A 494 -9.56 -21.52 38.46
N CYS A 495 -9.46 -21.01 37.23
CA CYS A 495 -8.62 -19.88 36.91
C CYS A 495 -9.30 -19.00 35.87
N SER A 496 -9.34 -17.70 36.11
CA SER A 496 -9.75 -16.71 35.12
C SER A 496 -8.96 -15.42 35.29
N ALA A 497 -8.72 -14.75 34.16
CA ALA A 497 -8.30 -13.36 34.17
C ALA A 497 -9.47 -12.45 34.59
N ASN A 498 -9.11 -11.34 35.22
CA ASN A 498 -9.96 -10.20 35.48
C ASN A 498 -9.29 -8.96 34.85
N LEU A 499 -9.93 -8.40 33.82
CA LEU A 499 -9.37 -7.30 33.03
C LEU A 499 -9.29 -5.99 33.82
N ASP A 500 -10.25 -5.72 34.71
CA ASP A 500 -10.36 -4.42 35.39
C ASP A 500 -9.18 -4.19 36.35
N ASP A 501 -8.85 -5.20 37.15
CA ASP A 501 -7.76 -5.12 38.13
C ASP A 501 -6.42 -5.64 37.54
N ASN A 502 -6.41 -6.13 36.30
CA ASN A 502 -5.29 -6.86 35.70
C ASN A 502 -4.74 -7.95 36.65
N THR A 503 -5.62 -8.83 37.12
CA THR A 503 -5.26 -9.92 38.04
C THR A 503 -5.75 -11.27 37.54
N LEU A 504 -5.07 -12.33 37.98
CA LEU A 504 -5.52 -13.71 37.82
C LEU A 504 -6.19 -14.16 39.11
N THR A 505 -7.45 -14.55 39.03
CA THR A 505 -8.20 -15.13 40.14
C THR A 505 -8.11 -16.65 40.07
N ILE A 506 -7.59 -17.27 41.12
CA ILE A 506 -7.40 -18.72 41.22
C ILE A 506 -8.14 -19.23 42.44
N ALA A 507 -8.91 -20.30 42.25
CA ALA A 507 -9.61 -20.97 43.34
C ALA A 507 -9.43 -22.48 43.23
N CYS A 508 -9.11 -23.12 44.36
CA CYS A 508 -9.18 -24.56 44.51
C CYS A 508 -10.37 -24.92 45.40
N TYR A 509 -11.21 -25.83 44.93
CA TYR A 509 -12.49 -26.16 45.54
C TYR A 509 -12.72 -27.67 45.56
N LYS A 510 -13.66 -28.12 46.38
CA LYS A 510 -14.12 -29.51 46.39
C LYS A 510 -15.12 -29.74 45.26
N LYS A 511 -14.83 -30.66 44.33
CA LYS A 511 -15.75 -31.00 43.23
C LYS A 511 -17.07 -31.58 43.79
N GLY A 512 -18.19 -31.04 43.30
CA GLY A 512 -19.54 -31.54 43.56
C GLY A 512 -19.95 -32.66 42.61
N LYS A 513 -21.11 -33.29 42.88
CA LYS A 513 -21.76 -34.19 41.91
C LYS A 513 -22.49 -33.37 40.84
N ASP A 514 -22.82 -33.96 39.70
CA ASP A 514 -23.44 -33.25 38.55
C ASP A 514 -24.73 -32.49 38.89
N GLN A 515 -25.52 -32.96 39.85
CA GLN A 515 -26.79 -32.33 40.28
C GLN A 515 -26.65 -31.42 41.51
N ASP A 516 -25.43 -31.19 42.00
CA ASP A 516 -25.20 -30.37 43.18
C ASP A 516 -25.36 -28.88 42.85
N THR A 517 -26.33 -28.23 43.48
CA THR A 517 -26.60 -26.80 43.31
C THR A 517 -25.92 -25.94 44.37
N THR A 518 -25.23 -26.54 45.34
CA THR A 518 -24.59 -25.82 46.45
C THR A 518 -23.23 -25.26 46.03
N THR A 519 -22.87 -24.09 46.56
CA THR A 519 -21.54 -23.51 46.31
C THR A 519 -20.47 -24.43 46.90
N PRO A 520 -19.48 -24.88 46.12
CA PRO A 520 -18.51 -25.85 46.60
C PRO A 520 -17.61 -25.25 47.69
N ALA A 521 -17.18 -26.12 48.62
CA ALA A 521 -16.26 -25.73 49.67
C ALA A 521 -14.89 -25.33 49.08
N LEU A 522 -14.39 -24.16 49.47
CA LEU A 522 -13.09 -23.63 49.06
C LEU A 522 -11.97 -24.27 49.89
N TYR A 523 -10.93 -24.79 49.21
CA TYR A 523 -9.68 -25.20 49.84
C TYR A 523 -8.73 -24.01 49.97
N PHE A 524 -8.50 -23.28 48.88
CA PHE A 524 -7.71 -22.05 48.90
C PHE A 524 -8.08 -21.11 47.75
N GLY A 525 -7.67 -19.86 47.92
CA GLY A 525 -7.87 -18.79 46.97
C GLY A 525 -6.63 -17.93 46.80
N LEU A 526 -6.22 -17.68 45.57
CA LEU A 526 -5.06 -16.84 45.26
C LEU A 526 -5.44 -15.77 44.23
N CYS A 527 -4.91 -14.58 44.41
CA CYS A 527 -4.91 -13.50 43.45
C CYS A 527 -3.46 -13.25 43.02
N ILE A 528 -3.15 -13.42 41.74
CA ILE A 528 -1.83 -13.13 41.19
C ILE A 528 -1.91 -11.81 40.43
N GLN A 529 -1.04 -10.87 40.80
CA GLN A 529 -0.91 -9.56 40.15
C GLN A 529 0.01 -9.62 38.92
N GLN A 530 0.08 -8.51 38.19
CA GLN A 530 0.91 -8.39 36.99
C GLN A 530 2.41 -8.62 37.26
N ASP A 531 2.91 -8.24 38.43
CA ASP A 531 4.30 -8.44 38.85
C ASP A 531 4.61 -9.88 39.33
N MET A 532 3.64 -10.80 39.15
CA MET A 532 3.68 -12.18 39.63
C MET A 532 3.68 -12.31 41.15
N SER A 533 3.39 -11.24 41.90
CA SER A 533 3.13 -11.35 43.33
C SER A 533 1.78 -12.04 43.57
N GLY A 534 1.79 -13.00 44.51
CA GLY A 534 0.61 -13.76 44.90
C GLY A 534 0.12 -13.32 46.28
N THR A 535 -1.18 -13.03 46.40
CA THR A 535 -1.84 -12.70 47.67
C THR A 535 -3.08 -13.57 47.85
N ASP A 536 -3.53 -13.72 49.09
CA ASP A 536 -4.79 -14.41 49.35
C ASP A 536 -5.97 -13.62 48.81
N ALA A 537 -6.81 -14.26 48.01
CA ALA A 537 -7.92 -13.60 47.35
C ALA A 537 -9.12 -13.42 48.32
N PRO A 538 -9.55 -12.18 48.61
CA PRO A 538 -10.68 -11.91 49.50
C PRO A 538 -12.02 -12.21 48.81
N LYS A 539 -13.02 -12.66 49.58
CA LYS A 539 -14.43 -12.88 49.14
C LYS A 539 -14.64 -13.85 47.96
N LEU A 540 -13.76 -14.83 47.79
CA LEU A 540 -13.87 -15.84 46.73
C LEU A 540 -15.13 -16.71 46.79
N THR A 541 -15.78 -16.85 47.95
CA THR A 541 -17.04 -17.58 48.06
C THR A 541 -18.14 -16.96 47.20
N ASP A 542 -18.17 -15.63 47.10
CA ASP A 542 -19.13 -14.90 46.25
C ASP A 542 -18.80 -15.12 44.76
N THR A 543 -17.51 -15.06 44.41
CA THR A 543 -17.03 -15.38 43.06
C THR A 543 -17.40 -16.80 42.64
N LEU A 544 -17.16 -17.80 43.50
CA LEU A 544 -17.52 -19.19 43.24
C LEU A 544 -19.03 -19.39 43.09
N ALA A 545 -19.86 -18.62 43.80
CA ALA A 545 -21.31 -18.66 43.64
C ALA A 545 -21.75 -18.15 42.25
N ILE A 546 -21.05 -17.15 41.70
CA ILE A 546 -21.26 -16.65 40.34
C ILE A 546 -20.79 -17.69 39.32
N VAL A 547 -19.54 -18.14 39.40
CA VAL A 547 -18.92 -19.03 38.40
C VAL A 547 -19.29 -20.51 38.53
N LYS A 548 -20.21 -20.86 39.44
CA LYS A 548 -20.57 -22.25 39.79
C LYS A 548 -20.90 -23.12 38.57
N SER A 549 -21.53 -22.54 37.55
CA SER A 549 -21.92 -23.24 36.33
C SER A 549 -20.71 -23.73 35.53
N GLN A 550 -19.55 -23.08 35.69
CA GLN A 550 -18.28 -23.39 35.01
C GLN A 550 -17.30 -24.21 35.86
N LEU A 551 -17.69 -24.58 37.09
CA LEU A 551 -16.86 -25.42 37.95
C LEU A 551 -17.04 -26.90 37.59
N ASP A 552 -15.92 -27.63 37.60
CA ASP A 552 -15.88 -29.06 37.36
C ASP A 552 -16.74 -29.80 38.38
N THR A 553 -17.30 -30.90 37.91
CA THR A 553 -17.92 -31.91 38.76
C THR A 553 -17.00 -33.14 38.82
N VAL A 554 -17.39 -34.16 39.59
CA VAL A 554 -16.63 -35.41 39.65
C VAL A 554 -16.57 -36.12 38.29
N SER A 555 -17.55 -35.93 37.41
CA SER A 555 -17.73 -36.63 36.13
C SER A 555 -17.47 -35.77 34.90
N VAL A 556 -17.61 -34.44 35.00
CA VAL A 556 -17.55 -33.53 33.86
C VAL A 556 -16.50 -32.44 34.11
N VAL A 557 -15.62 -32.26 33.12
CA VAL A 557 -14.66 -31.15 33.11
C VAL A 557 -15.30 -29.99 32.36
N LYS A 558 -15.24 -28.79 32.93
CA LYS A 558 -15.80 -27.59 32.32
C LYS A 558 -14.71 -26.60 31.96
N VAL A 559 -14.93 -25.87 30.88
CA VAL A 559 -14.03 -24.80 30.41
C VAL A 559 -14.38 -23.52 31.15
N ASN A 560 -13.37 -22.83 31.68
CA ASN A 560 -13.57 -21.54 32.31
C ASN A 560 -13.59 -20.45 31.25
N THR A 561 -14.43 -19.44 31.43
CA THR A 561 -14.46 -18.27 30.53
C THR A 561 -13.73 -17.10 31.17
N LEU A 562 -13.55 -16.03 30.40
CA LEU A 562 -13.22 -14.73 30.97
C LEU A 562 -14.30 -14.29 31.96
N MET A 563 -13.88 -13.68 33.06
CA MET A 563 -14.74 -13.03 34.04
C MET A 563 -14.63 -11.52 33.85
N SER A 564 -15.74 -10.86 33.51
CA SER A 564 -15.75 -9.40 33.42
C SER A 564 -16.01 -8.80 34.80
N GLY A 565 -14.94 -8.24 35.36
CA GLY A 565 -14.93 -7.29 36.46
C GLY A 565 -15.19 -7.80 37.86
N LYS A 566 -14.88 -6.92 38.83
CA LYS A 566 -15.53 -6.88 40.16
C LYS A 566 -16.80 -6.01 40.11
N TYR A 567 -16.79 -5.00 39.24
CA TYR A 567 -17.88 -4.16 38.71
C TYR A 567 -17.42 -3.66 37.33
N HIS A 568 -18.09 -4.04 36.25
CA HIS A 568 -17.77 -3.63 34.88
C HIS A 568 -17.96 -2.11 34.71
N THR A 569 -16.93 -1.41 34.22
CA THR A 569 -17.00 0.03 33.93
C THR A 569 -16.57 0.31 32.49
N GLU A 570 -17.49 0.73 31.64
CA GLU A 570 -17.19 1.13 30.26
C GLU A 570 -17.16 2.65 30.15
N PHE A 571 -16.09 3.23 29.58
CA PHE A 571 -15.99 4.67 29.32
C PHE A 571 -15.84 4.90 27.82
N SER A 572 -16.92 5.28 27.14
CA SER A 572 -16.97 5.40 25.68
C SER A 572 -17.34 6.81 25.22
N LEU A 573 -16.81 7.23 24.08
CA LEU A 573 -17.15 8.49 23.45
C LEU A 573 -18.55 8.40 22.80
N VAL A 574 -19.46 9.30 23.16
CA VAL A 574 -20.82 9.34 22.61
C VAL A 574 -20.93 10.33 21.45
N SER A 575 -20.45 11.55 21.66
CA SER A 575 -20.58 12.62 20.69
C SER A 575 -19.58 13.73 20.96
N GLN A 576 -19.06 14.33 19.89
CA GLN A 576 -18.37 15.61 19.93
C GLN A 576 -19.25 16.66 19.25
N GLY A 577 -19.30 17.86 19.82
CA GLY A 577 -20.04 19.00 19.28
C GLY A 577 -19.27 20.30 19.51
N GLY A 578 -19.52 21.31 18.67
CA GLY A 578 -18.71 22.53 18.63
C GLY A 578 -17.70 22.49 17.48
N ASN A 579 -16.59 23.21 17.63
CA ASN A 579 -15.60 23.38 16.58
C ASN A 579 -14.84 22.08 16.29
N GLN A 580 -14.95 21.55 15.07
CA GLN A 580 -14.29 20.30 14.64
C GLN A 580 -12.75 20.39 14.60
N SER A 581 -12.20 21.61 14.64
CA SER A 581 -10.75 21.83 14.64
C SER A 581 -10.12 21.69 16.03
N LEU A 582 -10.93 21.56 17.08
CA LEU A 582 -10.48 21.43 18.47
C LEU A 582 -10.86 20.04 19.01
N ASN A 583 -9.86 19.18 19.20
CA ASN A 583 -10.10 17.86 19.79
C ASN A 583 -10.11 17.97 21.32
N LEU A 584 -11.32 18.12 21.88
CA LEU A 584 -11.55 18.05 23.32
C LEU A 584 -11.82 16.60 23.72
N SER A 585 -10.96 16.05 24.57
CA SER A 585 -11.09 14.68 25.07
C SER A 585 -11.03 14.62 26.59
N LEU A 586 -11.52 13.52 27.16
CA LEU A 586 -11.51 13.27 28.60
C LEU A 586 -10.91 11.88 28.84
N SER A 587 -9.91 11.80 29.71
CA SER A 587 -9.45 10.56 30.31
C SER A 587 -10.08 10.40 31.69
N PRO A 588 -10.68 9.25 32.03
CA PRO A 588 -11.34 9.06 33.32
C PRO A 588 -10.37 8.81 34.48
N GLY A 589 -9.10 8.47 34.19
CA GLY A 589 -8.13 8.01 35.19
C GLY A 589 -8.55 6.71 35.88
N GLY A 590 -7.97 6.43 37.05
CA GLY A 590 -8.38 5.29 37.89
C GLY A 590 -9.67 5.60 38.65
N PHE A 591 -10.60 4.64 38.71
CA PHE A 591 -11.89 4.76 39.37
C PHE A 591 -12.07 3.67 40.44
N SER A 592 -12.87 3.97 41.46
CA SER A 592 -13.30 3.00 42.46
C SER A 592 -14.69 3.36 42.97
N ILE A 593 -15.47 2.34 43.35
CA ILE A 593 -16.79 2.51 43.97
C ILE A 593 -16.75 1.83 45.33
N ASP A 594 -17.12 2.57 46.36
CA ASP A 594 -17.24 2.03 47.72
C ASP A 594 -18.64 1.44 47.99
N LYS A 595 -18.85 0.94 49.21
CA LYS A 595 -20.14 0.33 49.61
C LYS A 595 -21.30 1.33 49.71
N ASP A 596 -20.99 2.62 49.78
CA ASP A 596 -21.96 3.71 49.91
C ASP A 596 -22.28 4.35 48.55
N TYR A 597 -21.84 3.71 47.45
CA TYR A 597 -22.00 4.16 46.06
C TYR A 597 -21.35 5.53 45.80
N ILE A 598 -20.20 5.77 46.44
CA ILE A 598 -19.35 6.92 46.15
C ILE A 598 -18.35 6.50 45.06
N LEU A 599 -18.46 7.14 43.90
CA LEU A 599 -17.52 7.02 42.80
C LEU A 599 -16.35 7.98 43.04
N THR A 600 -15.16 7.45 43.27
CA THR A 600 -13.92 8.24 43.31
C THR A 600 -13.14 8.01 42.02
N PHE A 601 -12.77 9.08 41.32
CA PHE A 601 -12.02 9.02 40.06
C PHE A 601 -11.18 10.29 39.83
N LYS A 602 -10.26 10.26 38.87
CA LYS A 602 -9.28 11.34 38.60
C LYS A 602 -9.32 11.76 37.12
N PRO A 603 -10.27 12.60 36.72
CA PRO A 603 -10.41 12.95 35.31
C PRO A 603 -9.37 13.98 34.86
N GLU A 604 -8.86 13.78 33.65
CA GLU A 604 -8.00 14.74 32.94
C GLU A 604 -8.64 15.07 31.59
N ALA A 605 -8.95 16.34 31.37
CA ALA A 605 -9.42 16.80 30.07
C ALA A 605 -8.25 17.30 29.24
N TYR A 606 -8.24 17.01 27.94
CA TYR A 606 -7.19 17.46 27.04
C TYR A 606 -7.76 18.26 25.88
N ILE A 607 -7.05 19.34 25.52
CA ILE A 607 -7.29 20.11 24.31
C ILE A 607 -6.05 19.99 23.43
N THR A 608 -6.23 19.51 22.19
CA THR A 608 -5.15 19.51 21.19
C THR A 608 -5.21 20.80 20.38
N ILE A 609 -4.12 21.56 20.35
CA ILE A 609 -4.02 22.82 19.60
C ILE A 609 -2.86 22.74 18.60
N ASP A 610 -3.15 23.04 17.34
CA ASP A 610 -2.15 23.27 16.30
C ASP A 610 -1.90 24.79 16.16
N PRO A 611 -0.74 25.30 16.62
CA PRO A 611 -0.46 26.73 16.60
C PRO A 611 -0.39 27.29 15.17
N ASN A 612 0.00 26.49 14.18
CA ASN A 612 0.08 26.94 12.79
C ASN A 612 -1.31 27.14 12.17
N LYS A 613 -2.32 26.37 12.62
CA LYS A 613 -3.72 26.58 12.20
C LYS A 613 -4.39 27.69 13.00
N LEU A 614 -4.20 27.70 14.32
CA LEU A 614 -4.86 28.66 15.20
C LEU A 614 -4.34 30.10 14.97
N PHE A 615 -3.03 30.26 14.80
CA PHE A 615 -2.34 31.54 14.63
C PHE A 615 -1.85 31.79 13.20
N HIS A 616 -2.51 31.20 12.19
CA HIS A 616 -2.14 31.34 10.77
C HIS A 616 -2.14 32.80 10.27
N TYR A 617 -2.87 33.69 10.95
CA TYR A 617 -2.91 35.12 10.65
C TYR A 617 -1.66 35.89 11.12
N ILE A 618 -0.79 35.26 11.91
CA ILE A 618 0.52 35.78 12.29
C ILE A 618 1.53 35.26 11.25
N GLY A 619 2.39 36.14 10.73
CA GLY A 619 3.42 35.76 9.77
C GLY A 619 4.31 34.64 10.30
N ASP A 620 4.61 33.64 9.45
CA ASP A 620 5.35 32.43 9.83
C ASP A 620 6.66 32.75 10.54
N ALA A 621 7.38 33.77 10.06
CA ALA A 621 8.66 34.19 10.64
C ALA A 621 8.55 34.60 12.10
N ILE A 622 7.41 35.17 12.54
CA ILE A 622 7.27 35.79 13.88
C ILE A 622 6.28 35.12 14.80
N ARG A 623 5.62 34.06 14.33
CA ARG A 623 4.54 33.37 15.04
C ARG A 623 5.01 32.83 16.38
N ASP A 624 6.09 32.07 16.39
CA ASP A 624 6.60 31.39 17.59
C ASP A 624 6.91 32.40 18.71
N ARG A 625 7.66 33.46 18.37
CA ARG A 625 7.99 34.53 19.31
C ARG A 625 6.76 35.28 19.83
N CYS A 626 5.80 35.58 18.95
CA CYS A 626 4.55 36.21 19.37
C CYS A 626 3.75 35.32 20.34
N ILE A 627 3.77 34.00 20.16
CA ILE A 627 3.12 33.04 21.05
C ILE A 627 3.88 32.94 22.39
N GLU A 628 5.21 32.90 22.37
CA GLU A 628 6.05 32.92 23.57
C GLU A 628 5.78 34.17 24.42
N ASP A 629 5.80 35.35 23.81
CA ASP A 629 5.51 36.62 24.47
C ASP A 629 4.07 36.63 25.02
N PHE A 630 3.10 36.14 24.24
CA PHE A 630 1.71 36.02 24.69
C PHE A 630 1.56 35.10 25.91
N ASN A 631 2.27 33.98 25.94
CA ASN A 631 2.28 33.03 27.05
C ASN A 631 3.04 33.55 28.29
N TYR A 632 4.09 34.33 28.08
CA TYR A 632 4.90 34.90 29.16
C TYR A 632 4.16 36.06 29.85
N PHE A 633 3.58 36.98 29.09
CA PHE A 633 2.90 38.13 29.67
C PHE A 633 1.60 37.77 30.41
N ASN A 634 0.95 36.66 30.05
CA ASN A 634 -0.26 36.18 30.72
C ASN A 634 -0.01 35.48 32.06
N ASP A 635 1.23 35.34 32.52
CA ASP A 635 1.50 34.85 33.89
C ASP A 635 1.04 35.86 34.97
N ASP A 636 1.03 37.16 34.66
CA ASP A 636 0.68 38.24 35.62
C ASP A 636 -0.21 39.36 35.02
N SER A 637 -0.58 39.29 33.74
CA SER A 637 -1.32 40.37 33.05
C SER A 637 -2.24 39.85 31.94
N ASP A 638 -3.52 40.23 31.95
CA ASP A 638 -4.50 39.79 30.94
C ASP A 638 -4.24 40.41 29.55
N PHE A 639 -3.40 39.75 28.74
CA PHE A 639 -3.16 40.10 27.34
C PHE A 639 -4.08 39.29 26.41
N SER A 640 -4.49 39.89 25.30
CA SER A 640 -5.24 39.23 24.22
C SER A 640 -4.60 39.54 22.87
N ILE A 641 -4.74 38.62 21.91
CA ILE A 641 -4.21 38.79 20.55
C ILE A 641 -5.27 39.44 19.67
N TYR A 642 -4.89 40.51 18.99
CA TYR A 642 -5.71 41.22 18.01
C TYR A 642 -5.04 41.19 16.64
N SER A 643 -5.84 41.07 15.58
CA SER A 643 -5.39 41.26 14.20
C SER A 643 -6.32 42.24 13.48
N PRO A 644 -5.85 42.99 12.48
CA PRO A 644 -6.72 43.79 11.62
C PRO A 644 -7.72 42.92 10.87
N GLU A 645 -8.92 43.47 10.61
CA GLU A 645 -9.95 42.86 9.78
C GLU A 645 -9.51 42.75 8.32
N ASN A 646 -8.84 43.79 7.82
CA ASN A 646 -8.25 43.84 6.48
C ASN A 646 -6.93 44.58 6.59
N ILE A 647 -5.88 44.06 5.94
CA ILE A 647 -4.58 44.73 5.89
C ILE A 647 -4.17 44.92 4.44
N LYS A 648 -3.83 46.15 4.07
CA LYS A 648 -3.32 46.49 2.74
C LYS A 648 -2.14 47.44 2.88
N LEU A 649 -0.97 46.96 2.49
CA LEU A 649 0.22 47.78 2.33
C LEU A 649 0.15 48.47 0.95
N GLN A 650 0.36 49.79 0.92
CA GLN A 650 0.42 50.57 -0.30
C GLN A 650 1.74 51.34 -0.33
N PRO A 651 2.67 51.03 -1.25
CA PRO A 651 3.92 51.77 -1.36
C PRO A 651 3.66 53.21 -1.85
N LEU A 652 4.28 54.18 -1.19
CA LEU A 652 4.30 55.60 -1.62
C LEU A 652 5.60 55.95 -2.38
N ASN A 653 6.67 55.17 -2.15
CA ASN A 653 7.97 55.27 -2.82
C ASN A 653 8.32 53.95 -3.53
N SER A 654 9.17 53.97 -4.55
CA SER A 654 9.46 52.83 -5.46
C SER A 654 10.26 51.69 -4.82
N ASP A 655 10.81 51.90 -3.63
CA ASP A 655 11.73 50.96 -3.00
C ASP A 655 11.03 49.91 -2.14
N ILE A 656 9.75 50.09 -1.76
CA ILE A 656 8.98 49.07 -1.02
C ILE A 656 8.19 48.20 -2.02
N PRO A 657 8.35 46.87 -2.01
CA PRO A 657 7.62 45.99 -2.92
C PRO A 657 6.11 46.01 -2.62
N ASP A 658 5.29 45.98 -3.68
CA ASP A 658 3.86 45.70 -3.56
C ASP A 658 3.68 44.23 -3.15
N GLY A 659 3.11 43.97 -1.96
CA GLY A 659 3.11 42.63 -1.35
C GLY A 659 2.16 42.50 -0.15
N ASP A 660 1.98 41.27 0.34
CA ASP A 660 1.12 40.96 1.48
C ASP A 660 1.84 41.29 2.80
N ALA A 661 1.13 41.95 3.72
CA ALA A 661 1.62 42.23 5.06
C ALA A 661 0.72 41.57 6.10
N THR A 662 1.28 41.14 7.23
CA THR A 662 0.51 40.67 8.40
C THR A 662 0.85 41.54 9.60
N LEU A 663 -0.16 41.98 10.35
CA LEU A 663 0.01 42.73 11.59
C LEU A 663 -0.71 42.01 12.73
N THR A 664 -0.01 41.78 13.82
CA THR A 664 -0.58 41.24 15.06
C THR A 664 -0.26 42.16 16.23
N VAL A 665 -1.25 42.36 17.11
CA VAL A 665 -1.14 43.23 18.28
C VAL A 665 -1.47 42.42 19.53
N LEU A 666 -0.52 42.30 20.45
CA LEU A 666 -0.79 41.81 21.80
C LEU A 666 -1.21 43.01 22.65
N LYS A 667 -2.45 43.02 23.11
CA LYS A 667 -3.03 44.13 23.88
C LYS A 667 -3.36 43.69 25.29
N LYS A 668 -2.91 44.46 26.28
CA LYS A 668 -3.34 44.29 27.67
C LYS A 668 -4.74 44.88 27.84
N GLU A 669 -5.66 44.13 28.43
CA GLU A 669 -7.06 44.57 28.55
C GLU A 669 -7.24 45.68 29.61
N THR A 670 -6.32 45.76 30.59
CA THR A 670 -6.44 46.66 31.75
C THR A 670 -5.60 47.93 31.66
N SER A 671 -4.70 48.05 30.67
CA SER A 671 -3.85 49.22 30.47
C SER A 671 -3.72 49.54 28.99
N GLN A 672 -2.95 50.59 28.66
CA GLN A 672 -2.67 50.95 27.27
C GLN A 672 -1.51 50.13 26.67
N GLU A 673 -0.91 49.19 27.41
CA GLU A 673 0.22 48.33 27.01
C GLU A 673 -0.09 47.45 25.81
N ASN A 674 0.67 47.64 24.72
CA ASN A 674 0.53 46.90 23.48
C ASN A 674 1.89 46.57 22.86
N PHE A 675 2.06 45.34 22.36
CA PHE A 675 3.18 44.90 21.54
C PHE A 675 2.70 44.66 20.11
N GLN A 676 3.53 45.01 19.12
CA GLN A 676 3.19 44.89 17.71
C GLN A 676 4.17 43.99 16.98
N TYR A 677 3.64 43.20 16.05
CA TYR A 677 4.36 42.19 15.27
C TYR A 677 3.92 42.35 13.81
N LEU A 678 4.79 42.96 12.98
CA LEU A 678 4.52 43.22 11.56
C LEU A 678 5.44 42.35 10.70
N THR A 679 4.89 41.68 9.70
CA THR A 679 5.66 41.00 8.64
C THR A 679 5.29 41.60 7.30
N ILE A 680 6.29 41.96 6.49
CA ILE A 680 6.10 42.37 5.10
C ILE A 680 6.72 41.31 4.20
N THR A 681 5.97 40.87 3.18
CA THR A 681 6.45 39.90 2.17
C THR A 681 6.79 40.60 0.86
N GLY A 682 7.96 40.30 0.29
CA GLY A 682 8.40 40.88 -0.99
C GLY A 682 9.03 39.83 -1.91
N LYS A 683 8.71 39.86 -3.21
CA LYS A 683 9.26 38.91 -4.21
C LYS A 683 10.65 39.28 -4.75
N THR A 684 11.24 40.41 -4.35
CA THR A 684 12.55 40.88 -4.82
C THR A 684 13.32 41.61 -3.72
N SER A 685 14.65 41.47 -3.69
CA SER A 685 15.57 42.15 -2.76
C SER A 685 15.44 43.67 -2.88
N TRP A 686 14.82 44.30 -1.87
CA TRP A 686 14.73 45.75 -1.70
C TRP A 686 15.64 46.21 -0.56
N ASN A 687 15.87 47.53 -0.42
CA ASN A 687 16.71 48.07 0.65
C ASN A 687 15.93 48.09 1.97
N ILE A 688 16.13 47.07 2.81
CA ILE A 688 15.34 46.83 4.03
C ILE A 688 15.72 47.87 5.10
N PRO A 689 14.79 48.70 5.59
CA PRO A 689 15.08 49.64 6.68
C PRO A 689 15.32 48.89 8.00
N GLU A 690 16.29 49.35 8.81
CA GLU A 690 16.54 48.84 10.16
C GLU A 690 15.35 49.07 11.13
N GLY A 691 14.44 49.96 10.76
CA GLY A 691 13.18 50.16 11.45
C GLY A 691 12.29 51.20 10.78
N PHE A 692 11.03 51.20 11.17
CA PHE A 692 10.01 52.14 10.71
C PHE A 692 9.46 52.94 11.88
N ILE A 693 9.37 54.26 11.71
CA ILE A 693 8.47 55.08 12.52
C ILE A 693 7.07 54.92 11.92
N CYS A 694 6.22 54.15 12.60
CA CYS A 694 4.82 53.96 12.23
C CYS A 694 3.98 55.07 12.86
N LYS A 695 3.39 55.93 12.04
CA LYS A 695 2.55 57.05 12.48
C LYS A 695 1.07 56.78 12.21
N ASN A 696 0.25 56.97 13.23
CA ASN A 696 -1.19 56.90 13.12
C ASN A 696 -1.72 58.20 12.53
N THR A 697 -2.40 58.10 11.38
CA THR A 697 -2.89 59.26 10.64
C THR A 697 -4.04 60.00 11.30
N LYS A 698 -4.71 59.39 12.31
CA LYS A 698 -5.91 59.94 12.95
C LYS A 698 -5.60 60.77 14.21
N ASN A 699 -4.72 60.27 15.08
CA ASN A 699 -4.36 60.91 16.36
C ASN A 699 -2.91 61.44 16.38
N GLY A 700 -2.11 61.15 15.34
CA GLY A 700 -0.73 61.62 15.21
C GLY A 700 0.28 60.90 16.10
N THR A 701 -0.10 59.83 16.81
CA THR A 701 0.82 59.03 17.62
C THR A 701 1.79 58.24 16.74
N SER A 702 3.02 58.07 17.20
CA SER A 702 4.06 57.37 16.46
C SER A 702 4.76 56.33 17.33
N CYS A 703 4.95 55.12 16.82
CA CYS A 703 5.77 54.09 17.44
C CYS A 703 6.93 53.68 16.53
N LEU A 704 7.99 53.13 17.12
CA LEU A 704 9.15 52.62 16.37
C LEU A 704 9.02 51.10 16.25
N LEU A 705 8.94 50.58 15.03
CA LEU A 705 9.02 49.16 14.72
C LEU A 705 10.46 48.86 14.28
N GLN A 706 11.20 48.06 15.05
CA GLN A 706 12.59 47.69 14.75
C GLN A 706 12.63 46.35 14.03
N ILE A 707 13.58 46.17 13.12
CA ILE A 707 13.77 44.87 12.47
C ILE A 707 14.23 43.84 13.48
N ASP A 708 13.61 42.67 13.46
CA ASP A 708 14.08 41.55 14.27
C ASP A 708 15.21 40.82 13.55
N ASN A 709 16.45 41.04 14.01
CA ASN A 709 17.67 40.44 13.44
C ASN A 709 17.90 38.99 13.89
N SER A 710 17.00 38.39 14.69
CA SER A 710 17.16 37.02 15.19
C SER A 710 16.78 35.93 14.18
N TRP A 711 16.23 36.29 13.01
CA TRP A 711 15.81 35.34 11.97
C TRP A 711 16.59 35.44 10.66
N ASP A 712 16.63 34.31 9.94
CA ASP A 712 17.34 34.17 8.67
C ASP A 712 16.58 34.87 7.52
N THR A 713 16.99 36.07 7.15
CA THR A 713 16.32 36.95 6.17
C THR A 713 16.33 36.44 4.72
N HIS A 714 16.84 35.23 4.47
CA HIS A 714 16.97 34.60 3.15
C HIS A 714 15.63 34.12 2.52
N ALA A 715 14.50 34.19 3.25
CA ALA A 715 13.19 33.69 2.77
C ALA A 715 12.23 34.77 2.23
N GLY A 716 12.64 36.05 2.15
CA GLY A 716 11.79 37.13 1.60
C GLY A 716 10.70 37.67 2.56
N TYR A 717 10.82 37.36 3.85
CA TYR A 717 9.98 37.87 4.94
C TYR A 717 10.79 38.83 5.81
N TYR A 718 10.23 40.01 6.09
CA TYR A 718 10.90 41.05 6.88
C TYR A 718 10.10 41.36 8.14
N PRO A 719 10.53 40.83 9.30
CA PRO A 719 9.81 40.94 10.55
C PRO A 719 10.21 42.20 11.34
N TYR A 720 9.23 42.92 11.87
CA TYR A 720 9.42 44.08 12.71
C TYR A 720 8.61 43.99 14.01
N ASP A 721 9.21 44.37 15.13
CA ASP A 721 8.58 44.38 16.46
C ASP A 721 8.82 45.71 17.22
N ASN A 722 8.17 45.89 18.37
CA ASN A 722 8.40 47.04 19.25
C ASN A 722 8.23 46.70 20.73
N SER A 723 9.01 47.33 21.59
CA SER A 723 9.00 47.16 23.06
C SER A 723 8.33 48.30 23.86
N SER A 724 7.87 49.42 23.27
CA SER A 724 7.13 50.47 24.02
C SER A 724 6.28 51.45 23.16
N ILE A 725 5.16 51.97 23.70
CA ILE A 725 3.97 52.52 22.99
C ILE A 725 3.97 54.05 22.78
N PRO A 726 3.21 54.61 21.80
CA PRO A 726 1.77 54.90 21.99
C PRO A 726 0.80 54.52 20.83
N GLU A 727 -0.42 54.13 21.23
CA GLU A 727 -1.70 54.01 20.49
C GLU A 727 -1.68 53.56 19.01
N PHE A 728 -1.67 52.24 18.80
CA PHE A 728 -2.44 51.68 17.69
C PHE A 728 -3.93 51.78 18.09
N SER A 729 -4.54 52.95 17.90
CA SER A 729 -5.95 53.13 18.27
C SER A 729 -6.81 52.19 17.42
N SER A 730 -7.81 51.55 18.05
CA SER A 730 -8.76 50.65 17.38
C SER A 730 -9.54 51.30 16.23
N ASP A 731 -9.40 52.62 16.05
CA ASP A 731 -10.24 53.45 15.21
C ASP A 731 -9.47 54.15 14.08
N ALA A 732 -8.19 53.84 13.89
CA ALA A 732 -7.39 54.33 12.78
C ALA A 732 -7.32 53.26 11.68
N THR A 733 -7.94 53.54 10.55
CA THR A 733 -7.95 52.64 9.40
C THR A 733 -6.69 52.76 8.53
N LYS A 734 -5.77 53.69 8.87
CA LYS A 734 -4.61 54.05 8.04
C LYS A 734 -3.41 54.53 8.87
N TYR A 735 -2.23 53.98 8.59
CA TYR A 735 -0.94 54.31 9.19
C TYR A 735 0.07 54.64 8.10
N THR A 736 1.04 55.51 8.38
CA THR A 736 2.17 55.79 7.48
C THR A 736 3.46 55.24 8.07
N LEU A 737 4.26 54.56 7.24
CA LEU A 737 5.54 53.98 7.59
C LEU A 737 6.67 54.88 7.09
N HIS A 738 7.52 55.37 8.00
CA HIS A 738 8.64 56.25 7.69
C HIS A 738 9.97 55.56 8.04
N PRO A 739 10.92 55.38 7.09
CA PRO A 739 12.25 54.90 7.42
C PRO A 739 13.07 56.01 8.11
N GLY A 740 12.99 56.10 9.44
CA GLY A 740 13.58 57.21 10.19
C GLY A 740 12.73 58.49 10.15
N PHE A 741 13.37 59.67 10.10
CA PHE A 741 12.70 60.99 10.21
C PHE A 741 12.30 61.62 8.84
N SER A 742 12.24 60.84 7.77
CA SER A 742 11.92 61.29 6.39
C SER A 742 10.41 61.28 6.07
N GLU A 743 10.07 61.63 4.82
CA GLU A 743 8.73 61.44 4.21
C GLU A 743 8.29 59.96 4.27
N PRO A 744 6.98 59.65 4.25
CA PRO A 744 6.48 58.29 4.38
C PRO A 744 6.75 57.46 3.12
N ASP A 745 7.28 56.25 3.28
CA ASP A 745 7.58 55.34 2.17
C ASP A 745 6.44 54.38 1.84
N ALA A 746 5.55 54.10 2.79
CA ALA A 746 4.36 53.29 2.58
C ALA A 746 3.20 53.67 3.51
N GLU A 747 1.99 53.27 3.11
CA GLU A 747 0.78 53.37 3.89
C GLU A 747 0.26 51.97 4.23
N LEU A 748 -0.06 51.74 5.51
CA LEU A 748 -0.69 50.51 5.98
C LEU A 748 -2.15 50.79 6.34
N ASN A 749 -3.06 50.22 5.56
CA ASN A 749 -4.50 50.32 5.82
C ASN A 749 -4.97 49.05 6.55
N THR A 750 -5.44 49.18 7.78
CA THR A 750 -5.68 48.05 8.71
C THR A 750 -7.15 47.80 9.07
N GLY A 751 -8.08 48.67 8.67
CA GLY A 751 -9.48 48.52 9.08
C GLY A 751 -9.63 48.51 10.62
N LYS A 752 -10.60 47.73 11.14
CA LYS A 752 -10.83 47.55 12.58
C LYS A 752 -9.99 46.39 13.13
N LEU A 753 -9.46 46.52 14.35
CA LEU A 753 -8.83 45.39 15.06
C LEU A 753 -9.89 44.41 15.60
N ILE A 754 -9.71 43.12 15.30
CA ILE A 754 -10.54 42.00 15.74
C ILE A 754 -9.75 41.19 16.76
N LYS A 755 -10.36 40.87 17.91
CA LYS A 755 -9.79 39.95 18.89
C LYS A 755 -9.77 38.53 18.29
N ARG A 756 -8.58 37.92 18.24
CA ARG A 756 -8.35 36.61 17.58
C ARG A 756 -7.96 35.49 18.53
N ALA A 757 -7.33 35.79 19.68
CA ALA A 757 -7.10 34.80 20.73
C ALA A 757 -7.06 35.43 22.13
N GLU A 758 -7.31 34.59 23.14
CA GLU A 758 -7.26 34.92 24.57
C GLU A 758 -6.58 33.78 25.35
N PRO A 759 -6.02 34.03 26.55
CA PRO A 759 -5.38 32.99 27.35
C PRO A 759 -6.38 31.87 27.68
N LEU A 760 -5.88 30.63 27.77
CA LEU A 760 -6.68 29.52 28.26
C LEU A 760 -7.00 29.77 29.74
N ARG A 761 -8.28 29.64 30.12
CA ARG A 761 -8.75 29.92 31.49
C ARG A 761 -9.37 28.67 32.11
N THR A 762 -9.13 28.49 33.40
CA THR A 762 -9.74 27.42 34.20
C THR A 762 -11.27 27.59 34.32
N ASP A 763 -11.76 28.83 34.30
CA ASP A 763 -13.20 29.15 34.29
C ASP A 763 -13.93 28.67 33.03
N ASN A 764 -13.20 28.49 31.93
CA ASN A 764 -13.79 28.14 30.63
C ASN A 764 -14.00 26.65 30.44
N ILE A 765 -13.46 25.79 31.32
CA ILE A 765 -13.64 24.33 31.25
C ILE A 765 -14.57 23.82 32.36
N CYS A 766 -15.48 22.92 32.02
CA CYS A 766 -16.38 22.29 32.99
C CYS A 766 -16.71 20.82 32.68
N LEU A 767 -17.19 20.11 33.70
CA LEU A 767 -17.73 18.76 33.62
C LEU A 767 -19.19 18.76 34.10
N ASP A 768 -20.11 18.37 33.22
CA ASP A 768 -21.50 18.07 33.57
C ASP A 768 -21.65 16.55 33.78
N PHE A 769 -22.14 16.11 34.95
CA PHE A 769 -22.48 14.71 35.22
C PHE A 769 -23.98 14.52 35.10
N ILE A 770 -24.38 13.76 34.08
CA ILE A 770 -25.77 13.61 33.67
C ILE A 770 -26.22 12.16 33.94
N ALA A 771 -27.28 12.01 34.73
CA ALA A 771 -27.90 10.72 34.99
C ALA A 771 -28.63 10.18 33.75
N SER A 772 -28.94 8.88 33.75
CA SER A 772 -29.66 8.21 32.66
C SER A 772 -31.04 8.78 32.36
N ASN A 773 -31.68 9.45 33.32
CA ASN A 773 -32.95 10.17 33.13
C ASN A 773 -32.76 11.57 32.48
N GLY A 774 -31.53 11.97 32.15
CA GLY A 774 -31.19 13.26 31.54
C GLY A 774 -30.96 14.41 32.52
N GLY A 775 -31.13 14.21 33.82
CA GLY A 775 -30.86 15.23 34.84
C GLY A 775 -29.36 15.37 35.13
N VAL A 776 -28.85 16.62 35.13
CA VAL A 776 -27.51 16.90 35.66
C VAL A 776 -27.57 16.80 37.19
N PHE A 777 -26.80 15.89 37.78
CA PHE A 777 -26.79 15.69 39.24
C PHE A 777 -25.54 16.26 39.91
N GLU A 778 -24.46 16.47 39.16
CA GLU A 778 -23.27 17.20 39.60
C GLU A 778 -22.73 18.06 38.46
N PHE A 779 -22.21 19.24 38.81
CA PHE A 779 -21.57 20.17 37.89
C PHE A 779 -20.29 20.71 38.53
N ILE A 780 -19.16 20.60 37.82
CA ILE A 780 -17.85 21.01 38.33
C ILE A 780 -17.19 21.94 37.32
N LYS A 781 -16.85 23.16 37.75
CA LYS A 781 -16.01 24.08 36.96
C LYS A 781 -14.54 23.84 37.25
N GLY A 782 -13.68 24.15 36.28
CA GLY A 782 -12.24 24.03 36.47
C GLY A 782 -11.74 24.84 37.67
N SER A 783 -12.26 26.05 37.86
CA SER A 783 -12.01 26.92 39.02
C SER A 783 -12.20 26.26 40.39
N ASP A 784 -13.10 25.27 40.48
CA ASP A 784 -13.48 24.64 41.74
C ASP A 784 -12.45 23.61 42.22
N THR A 785 -11.51 23.22 41.36
CA THR A 785 -10.57 22.09 41.59
C THR A 785 -9.14 22.52 41.91
N GLY A 786 -8.86 23.82 41.98
CA GLY A 786 -7.52 24.35 42.21
C GLY A 786 -6.53 24.08 41.06
N MET A 787 -7.01 23.70 39.87
CA MET A 787 -6.20 23.47 38.67
C MET A 787 -5.55 24.77 38.17
N SER A 788 -4.48 24.63 37.39
CA SER A 788 -3.88 25.71 36.60
C SER A 788 -4.18 25.52 35.12
N ALA A 789 -4.47 26.59 34.39
CA ALA A 789 -4.67 26.51 32.94
C ALA A 789 -3.33 26.27 32.21
N PRO A 790 -3.30 25.42 31.17
CA PRO A 790 -2.12 25.24 30.34
C PRO A 790 -1.86 26.46 29.44
N LYS A 791 -0.64 26.58 28.93
CA LYS A 791 -0.23 27.63 27.98
C LYS A 791 -0.36 27.14 26.53
N TYR A 792 -0.41 28.04 25.55
CA TYR A 792 -0.44 27.63 24.14
C TYR A 792 0.91 27.02 23.71
N PRO A 793 0.94 26.01 22.84
CA PRO A 793 2.18 25.51 22.30
C PRO A 793 2.79 26.51 21.30
N VAL A 794 4.12 26.57 21.26
CA VAL A 794 4.86 27.56 20.45
C VAL A 794 4.96 27.12 18.99
N SER A 795 5.55 25.95 18.72
CA SER A 795 5.96 25.56 17.36
C SER A 795 5.40 24.22 16.88
N SER A 796 4.82 23.39 17.76
CA SER A 796 4.31 22.06 17.41
C SER A 796 2.89 21.82 17.94
N THR A 797 2.17 20.88 17.32
CA THR A 797 0.84 20.48 17.83
C THR A 797 1.02 19.73 19.14
N GLU A 798 0.51 20.29 20.25
CA GLU A 798 0.62 19.67 21.57
C GLU A 798 -0.76 19.42 22.18
N THR A 799 -0.81 18.41 23.05
CA THR A 799 -2.00 18.05 23.83
C THR A 799 -1.89 18.69 25.21
N LEU A 800 -2.75 19.67 25.49
CA LEU A 800 -2.71 20.48 26.70
C LEU A 800 -3.65 19.90 27.78
N PRO A 801 -3.14 19.54 28.97
CA PRO A 801 -3.95 18.94 30.03
C PRO A 801 -4.63 19.97 30.94
N PHE A 802 -5.89 19.68 31.32
CA PHE A 802 -6.62 20.29 32.42
C PHE A 802 -6.90 19.20 33.47
N SER A 803 -6.12 19.19 34.55
CA SER A 803 -6.20 18.17 35.60
C SER A 803 -7.17 18.60 36.72
N PHE A 804 -8.33 17.95 36.81
CA PHE A 804 -9.36 18.24 37.83
C PHE A 804 -9.03 17.63 39.21
N GLY A 805 -7.94 16.85 39.32
CA GLY A 805 -7.58 16.17 40.57
C GLY A 805 -8.52 15.02 40.90
N SER A 806 -8.54 14.61 42.18
CA SER A 806 -9.40 13.51 42.65
C SER A 806 -10.79 14.04 42.97
N LEU A 807 -11.81 13.51 42.30
CA LEU A 807 -13.21 13.85 42.50
C LEU A 807 -13.94 12.67 43.15
N SER A 808 -14.86 12.99 44.07
CA SER A 808 -15.71 12.00 44.75
C SER A 808 -17.18 12.38 44.55
N LEU A 809 -17.94 11.50 43.90
CA LEU A 809 -19.31 11.75 43.50
C LEU A 809 -20.24 10.70 44.11
N LYS A 810 -21.38 11.14 44.65
CA LYS A 810 -22.43 10.22 45.10
C LYS A 810 -23.33 9.84 43.93
N LEU A 811 -23.45 8.56 43.64
CA LEU A 811 -24.27 8.07 42.53
C LEU A 811 -25.78 8.17 42.84
N PRO A 812 -26.63 8.52 41.86
CA PRO A 812 -28.05 8.80 42.11
C PRO A 812 -28.94 7.57 42.42
N ASN A 813 -28.56 6.36 41.96
CA ASN A 813 -29.33 5.11 42.12
C ASN A 813 -28.42 3.91 42.49
N GLN A 814 -29.01 2.84 43.04
CA GLN A 814 -28.37 1.56 43.40
C GLN A 814 -28.72 0.42 42.41
N ASP A 815 -28.74 0.70 41.10
CA ASP A 815 -29.13 -0.28 40.08
C ASP A 815 -27.96 -1.19 39.64
N ASN A 816 -28.25 -2.44 39.24
CA ASN A 816 -27.25 -3.42 38.76
C ASN A 816 -26.50 -2.99 37.48
N LYS A 817 -27.07 -2.04 36.74
CA LYS A 817 -26.43 -1.34 35.62
C LYS A 817 -26.78 0.13 35.70
N GLN A 818 -25.79 0.99 35.83
CA GLN A 818 -25.95 2.43 35.80
C GLN A 818 -25.21 3.01 34.60
N THR A 819 -25.73 4.09 34.03
CA THR A 819 -25.03 4.79 32.95
C THR A 819 -25.10 6.28 33.20
N ILE A 820 -23.92 6.91 33.17
CA ILE A 820 -23.70 8.32 33.47
C ILE A 820 -23.10 8.93 32.22
N THR A 821 -23.69 10.00 31.72
CA THR A 821 -23.03 10.78 30.66
C THR A 821 -22.18 11.86 31.32
N ILE A 822 -20.89 11.88 30.99
CA ILE A 822 -19.96 12.92 31.42
C ILE A 822 -19.73 13.84 30.23
N LYS A 823 -20.18 15.08 30.33
CA LYS A 823 -19.97 16.08 29.28
C LYS A 823 -18.87 17.02 29.71
N VAL A 824 -17.74 16.98 29.01
CA VAL A 824 -16.70 18.01 29.13
C VAL A 824 -17.00 19.12 28.13
N SER A 825 -16.96 20.38 28.57
CA SER A 825 -17.16 21.53 27.68
C SER A 825 -16.08 22.58 27.91
N TYR A 826 -15.66 23.22 26.84
CA TYR A 826 -14.82 24.41 26.85
C TYR A 826 -15.54 25.58 26.16
N THR A 827 -15.72 26.71 26.85
CA THR A 827 -16.55 27.85 26.42
C THR A 827 -15.75 29.14 26.24
N GLY A 828 -14.64 29.09 25.50
CA GLY A 828 -13.84 30.28 25.17
C GLY A 828 -14.34 31.02 23.93
N MET A 829 -13.48 31.84 23.32
CA MET A 829 -13.73 32.47 22.02
C MET A 829 -13.51 31.49 20.86
N GLU A 830 -14.38 31.51 19.84
CA GLU A 830 -14.21 30.72 18.60
C GLU A 830 -12.80 30.92 18.00
N PRO A 831 -12.06 29.85 17.62
CA PRO A 831 -12.49 28.45 17.46
C PRO A 831 -12.46 27.59 18.74
N LEU A 832 -12.16 28.15 19.91
CA LEU A 832 -12.03 27.46 21.19
C LEU A 832 -13.39 27.26 21.87
N VAL A 833 -14.34 26.66 21.16
CA VAL A 833 -15.65 26.26 21.70
C VAL A 833 -15.89 24.82 21.30
N ALA A 834 -15.86 23.91 22.28
CA ALA A 834 -16.10 22.49 22.04
C ALA A 834 -16.78 21.84 23.24
N SER A 835 -17.50 20.77 22.98
CA SER A 835 -18.06 19.91 24.01
C SER A 835 -18.00 18.47 23.56
N THR A 836 -17.64 17.59 24.48
CA THR A 836 -17.52 16.17 24.24
C THR A 836 -18.29 15.43 25.31
N ARG A 837 -19.13 14.48 24.89
CA ARG A 837 -19.89 13.62 25.78
C ARG A 837 -19.27 12.23 25.78
N TYR A 838 -18.99 11.76 26.97
CA TYR A 838 -18.60 10.39 27.26
C TYR A 838 -19.71 9.70 28.02
N GLN A 839 -19.78 8.38 27.90
CA GLN A 839 -20.70 7.52 28.62
C GLN A 839 -19.88 6.63 29.53
N LEU A 840 -20.12 6.73 30.84
CA LEU A 840 -19.60 5.84 31.86
C LEU A 840 -20.71 4.85 32.26
N THR A 841 -20.56 3.59 31.91
CA THR A 841 -21.50 2.52 32.28
C THR A 841 -20.91 1.67 33.39
N LEU A 842 -21.60 1.52 34.52
CA LEU A 842 -21.22 0.72 35.68
C LEU A 842 -22.13 -0.52 35.77
N GLU A 843 -21.62 -1.75 35.85
CA GLU A 843 -22.42 -2.98 35.79
C GLU A 843 -21.85 -4.10 36.70
N THR A 844 -22.68 -5.04 37.17
CA THR A 844 -22.24 -6.19 38.00
C THR A 844 -21.45 -7.25 37.19
N PRO A 845 -20.62 -8.12 37.82
CA PRO A 845 -19.82 -9.10 37.10
C PRO A 845 -20.64 -10.03 36.22
N LYS A 846 -20.19 -10.22 34.98
CA LYS A 846 -20.83 -11.10 34.00
C LYS A 846 -19.96 -12.31 33.71
N ILE A 847 -20.61 -13.46 33.65
CA ILE A 847 -20.07 -14.72 33.16
C ILE A 847 -20.96 -15.20 32.00
N SER A 848 -20.47 -16.15 31.23
CA SER A 848 -21.29 -16.78 30.20
C SER A 848 -22.50 -17.47 30.81
N GLU A 849 -23.69 -17.27 30.22
CA GLU A 849 -24.88 -18.06 30.52
C GLU A 849 -24.75 -19.48 29.96
N SER A 850 -24.01 -19.63 28.87
CA SER A 850 -23.70 -20.89 28.21
C SER A 850 -22.40 -21.50 28.74
N VAL A 851 -22.40 -22.81 28.94
CA VAL A 851 -21.26 -23.52 29.52
C VAL A 851 -20.66 -24.47 28.51
N ILE A 852 -19.36 -24.35 28.29
CA ILE A 852 -18.59 -25.31 27.51
C ILE A 852 -18.14 -26.46 28.43
N SER A 853 -18.52 -27.69 28.08
CA SER A 853 -18.18 -28.90 28.83
C SER A 853 -17.37 -29.88 27.97
N LEU A 854 -16.41 -30.56 28.58
CA LEU A 854 -15.55 -31.55 27.95
C LEU A 854 -15.93 -32.95 28.43
N HIS A 855 -16.19 -33.83 27.46
CA HIS A 855 -16.64 -35.19 27.74
C HIS A 855 -15.71 -36.20 27.09
N THR A 856 -15.59 -37.36 27.72
CA THR A 856 -14.94 -38.55 27.16
C THR A 856 -15.92 -39.71 27.23
N THR A 857 -16.23 -40.32 26.11
CA THR A 857 -17.10 -41.49 26.02
C THR A 857 -16.36 -42.77 26.45
N ALA A 858 -17.11 -43.83 26.77
CA ALA A 858 -16.52 -45.13 27.13
C ALA A 858 -15.71 -45.78 25.99
N ASP A 859 -16.03 -45.47 24.73
CA ASP A 859 -15.29 -45.91 23.54
C ASP A 859 -14.08 -45.01 23.20
N GLY A 860 -13.86 -43.92 23.96
CA GLY A 860 -12.65 -43.10 23.89
C GLY A 860 -12.75 -41.82 23.07
N ALA A 861 -13.91 -41.52 22.46
CA ALA A 861 -14.13 -40.25 21.79
C ALA A 861 -14.21 -39.09 22.80
N GLN A 862 -13.53 -37.98 22.51
CA GLN A 862 -13.59 -36.74 23.26
C GLN A 862 -14.27 -35.67 22.44
N TYR A 863 -15.18 -34.94 23.08
CA TYR A 863 -15.89 -33.85 22.44
C TYR A 863 -16.11 -32.70 23.42
N MET A 864 -16.19 -31.51 22.84
CA MET A 864 -16.69 -30.31 23.48
C MET A 864 -18.20 -30.23 23.25
N GLU A 865 -18.96 -30.10 24.32
CA GLU A 865 -20.39 -29.82 24.32
C GLU A 865 -20.59 -28.34 24.68
N TRP A 866 -21.29 -27.62 23.83
CA TRP A 866 -21.50 -26.19 23.97
C TRP A 866 -22.80 -25.80 23.26
N ASP A 867 -23.63 -25.00 23.92
CA ASP A 867 -25.02 -24.75 23.52
C ASP A 867 -25.74 -26.05 23.12
N ALA A 868 -26.16 -26.15 21.86
CA ALA A 868 -26.86 -27.30 21.28
C ALA A 868 -25.95 -28.27 20.49
N TYR A 869 -24.64 -28.03 20.53
CA TYR A 869 -23.68 -28.64 19.61
C TYR A 869 -22.68 -29.54 20.32
N ARG A 870 -22.11 -30.46 19.55
CA ARG A 870 -20.94 -31.24 19.95
C ARG A 870 -19.88 -31.16 18.87
N THR A 871 -18.67 -30.88 19.28
CA THR A 871 -17.50 -30.85 18.39
C THR A 871 -16.48 -31.85 18.89
N ARG A 872 -16.16 -32.84 18.06
CA ARG A 872 -15.11 -33.82 18.34
C ARG A 872 -13.75 -33.14 18.42
N LEU A 873 -12.98 -33.46 19.46
CA LEU A 873 -11.67 -32.87 19.75
C LEU A 873 -10.51 -33.82 19.40
N ASN A 874 -10.66 -35.11 19.68
CA ASN A 874 -9.65 -36.13 19.44
C ASN A 874 -10.00 -37.01 18.22
N THR A 875 -9.17 -38.00 17.96
CA THR A 875 -9.37 -39.03 16.93
C THR A 875 -8.83 -40.36 17.47
N LEU A 876 -9.48 -41.48 17.12
CA LEU A 876 -8.98 -42.82 17.42
C LEU A 876 -8.28 -43.47 16.23
N PHE A 877 -8.16 -42.74 15.12
CA PHE A 877 -7.52 -43.14 13.88
C PHE A 877 -6.14 -43.78 14.10
N ALA A 878 -5.28 -43.16 14.92
CA ALA A 878 -3.92 -43.65 15.14
C ALA A 878 -3.86 -45.08 15.68
N ARG A 879 -4.80 -45.47 16.56
CA ARG A 879 -4.87 -46.84 17.11
C ARG A 879 -5.15 -47.89 16.04
N GLN A 880 -5.97 -47.53 15.06
CA GLN A 880 -6.32 -48.39 13.92
C GLN A 880 -5.26 -48.32 12.81
N LEU A 881 -4.48 -47.24 12.77
CA LEU A 881 -3.43 -47.02 11.78
C LEU A 881 -2.22 -47.94 11.98
N ILE A 882 -1.86 -48.26 13.23
CA ILE A 882 -0.70 -49.12 13.56
C ILE A 882 -0.83 -50.50 12.88
N GLU A 883 -2.02 -51.10 12.89
CA GLU A 883 -2.28 -52.39 12.24
C GLU A 883 -2.02 -52.32 10.74
N ARG A 884 -2.36 -51.20 10.11
CA ARG A 884 -2.14 -50.97 8.67
C ARG A 884 -0.70 -50.62 8.34
N ALA A 885 -0.03 -49.87 9.21
CA ALA A 885 1.39 -49.52 9.06
C ALA A 885 2.30 -50.74 9.03
N ASN A 886 1.91 -51.85 9.68
CA ASN A 886 2.62 -53.14 9.59
C ASN A 886 2.60 -53.75 8.18
N ASN A 887 1.63 -53.39 7.34
CA ASN A 887 1.52 -53.85 5.95
C ASN A 887 2.20 -52.91 4.94
N GLY A 888 2.93 -51.89 5.40
CA GLY A 888 3.67 -50.95 4.57
C GLY A 888 2.92 -49.67 4.16
N ILE A 889 3.61 -48.79 3.44
CA ILE A 889 3.10 -47.45 3.06
C ILE A 889 1.86 -47.54 2.17
N ASP A 890 1.81 -48.52 1.26
CA ASP A 890 0.65 -48.77 0.38
C ASP A 890 -0.66 -48.96 1.17
N ALA A 891 -0.60 -49.69 2.29
CA ALA A 891 -1.74 -49.91 3.14
C ALA A 891 -2.13 -48.64 3.91
N VAL A 892 -1.15 -47.86 4.38
CA VAL A 892 -1.38 -46.59 5.09
C VAL A 892 -2.11 -45.59 4.20
N LEU A 893 -1.61 -45.37 2.97
CA LEU A 893 -2.15 -44.36 2.04
C LEU A 893 -3.35 -44.86 1.21
N SER A 894 -3.92 -46.02 1.54
CA SER A 894 -5.04 -46.60 0.82
C SER A 894 -6.38 -45.86 1.06
N PRO A 895 -7.30 -45.82 0.08
CA PRO A 895 -8.65 -45.29 0.28
C PRO A 895 -9.42 -46.02 1.39
N GLU A 896 -9.13 -47.29 1.63
CA GLU A 896 -9.70 -48.07 2.72
C GLU A 896 -9.29 -47.51 4.10
N THR A 897 -8.09 -46.93 4.22
CA THR A 897 -7.61 -46.33 5.47
C THR A 897 -8.33 -45.01 5.75
N GLN A 898 -8.62 -44.26 4.70
CA GLN A 898 -9.37 -43.01 4.78
C GLN A 898 -10.87 -43.23 5.12
N ASN A 899 -11.36 -44.47 5.06
CA ASN A 899 -12.71 -44.86 5.45
C ASN A 899 -12.79 -45.53 6.83
N LEU A 900 -11.69 -45.50 7.60
CA LEU A 900 -11.72 -45.94 8.98
C LEU A 900 -12.78 -45.18 9.78
N ARG A 901 -13.47 -45.93 10.64
CA ARG A 901 -14.63 -45.46 11.38
C ARG A 901 -14.21 -44.91 12.73
N GLU A 902 -14.79 -43.79 13.08
CA GLU A 902 -14.68 -43.12 14.36
C GLU A 902 -16.01 -43.26 15.11
N PRO A 903 -16.00 -43.46 16.45
CA PRO A 903 -17.24 -43.58 17.21
C PRO A 903 -18.12 -42.33 17.12
N LYS A 904 -19.28 -42.30 17.77
CA LYS A 904 -20.08 -41.07 17.85
C LYS A 904 -19.63 -40.17 19.01
N PRO A 905 -19.74 -38.83 18.90
CA PRO A 905 -19.45 -37.92 20.01
C PRO A 905 -20.62 -37.92 21.03
N GLY A 906 -20.67 -38.98 21.84
CA GLY A 906 -21.65 -39.15 22.92
C GLY A 906 -23.00 -39.72 22.48
N VAL A 907 -24.00 -39.62 23.36
CA VAL A 907 -25.36 -40.14 23.09
C VAL A 907 -26.05 -39.26 22.03
N GLY A 908 -26.61 -39.89 21.00
CA GLY A 908 -27.21 -39.20 19.86
C GLY A 908 -27.47 -40.18 18.71
N THR A 909 -27.92 -39.65 17.57
CA THR A 909 -28.20 -40.42 16.35
C THR A 909 -27.76 -39.69 15.09
N TYR A 910 -27.32 -40.44 14.10
CA TYR A 910 -27.08 -39.91 12.76
C TYR A 910 -28.39 -39.87 11.97
N VAL A 911 -28.62 -38.78 11.25
CA VAL A 911 -29.80 -38.57 10.43
C VAL A 911 -29.35 -38.15 9.03
N THR A 912 -29.73 -38.95 8.03
CA THR A 912 -29.55 -38.62 6.63
C THR A 912 -30.88 -38.11 6.07
N LEU A 913 -30.95 -36.80 5.79
CA LEU A 913 -32.09 -36.17 5.14
C LEU A 913 -31.86 -36.12 3.63
N THR A 914 -32.77 -36.68 2.86
CA THR A 914 -32.78 -36.51 1.40
C THR A 914 -33.87 -35.50 1.04
N LEU A 915 -33.45 -34.35 0.52
CA LEU A 915 -34.31 -33.25 0.11
C LEU A 915 -34.59 -33.32 -1.39
N LYS A 916 -35.81 -32.97 -1.77
CA LYS A 916 -36.25 -32.92 -3.17
C LYS A 916 -35.44 -31.89 -3.98
N PRO A 917 -35.34 -32.06 -5.31
CA PRO A 917 -34.82 -31.03 -6.19
C PRO A 917 -35.60 -29.71 -6.03
N TYR A 918 -34.96 -28.61 -6.41
CA TYR A 918 -35.53 -27.27 -6.29
C TYR A 918 -36.89 -27.13 -6.99
N ASP A 919 -37.92 -26.82 -6.20
CA ASP A 919 -39.23 -26.35 -6.61
C ASP A 919 -39.50 -24.97 -6.00
N GLN A 920 -39.80 -23.98 -6.84
CA GLN A 920 -40.05 -22.59 -6.42
C GLN A 920 -41.27 -22.47 -5.49
N ALA A 921 -42.29 -23.32 -5.65
CA ALA A 921 -43.47 -23.31 -4.78
C ALA A 921 -43.14 -23.82 -3.37
N ILE A 922 -42.17 -24.74 -3.25
CA ILE A 922 -41.75 -25.31 -1.97
C ILE A 922 -40.69 -24.43 -1.30
N HIS A 923 -39.64 -24.05 -2.03
CA HIS A 923 -38.45 -23.40 -1.47
C HIS A 923 -38.50 -21.88 -1.53
N GLY A 924 -39.33 -21.30 -2.41
CA GLY A 924 -39.34 -19.88 -2.70
C GLY A 924 -38.37 -19.49 -3.81
N SER A 925 -38.03 -18.20 -3.89
CA SER A 925 -37.14 -17.66 -4.94
C SER A 925 -35.66 -17.99 -4.74
N ASP A 926 -35.26 -18.34 -3.51
CA ASP A 926 -33.90 -18.79 -3.18
C ASP A 926 -33.87 -20.31 -3.02
N ARG A 927 -32.74 -20.91 -3.41
CA ARG A 927 -32.44 -22.33 -3.28
C ARG A 927 -31.81 -22.69 -1.93
N LYS A 928 -31.42 -21.68 -1.15
CA LYS A 928 -30.84 -21.89 0.18
C LYS A 928 -31.85 -22.50 1.15
N PHE A 929 -31.34 -23.33 2.04
CA PHE A 929 -32.09 -23.89 3.14
C PHE A 929 -31.23 -24.00 4.39
N THR A 930 -31.88 -23.91 5.54
CA THR A 930 -31.29 -24.18 6.84
C THR A 930 -32.03 -25.35 7.48
N ILE A 931 -31.32 -26.36 7.97
CA ILE A 931 -31.95 -27.34 8.87
C ILE A 931 -31.81 -26.83 10.29
N GLN A 932 -32.94 -26.73 10.98
CA GLN A 932 -33.04 -26.26 12.34
C GLN A 932 -33.44 -27.40 13.25
N ARG A 933 -32.92 -27.36 14.47
CA ARG A 933 -33.28 -28.24 15.59
C ARG A 933 -33.92 -27.38 16.69
N GLY A 934 -34.91 -27.92 17.40
CA GLY A 934 -35.54 -27.19 18.51
C GLY A 934 -35.84 -28.06 19.72
N ASP A 935 -36.27 -27.40 20.79
CA ASP A 935 -36.59 -27.95 22.12
C ASP A 935 -35.42 -28.75 22.72
N ILE A 936 -34.24 -28.13 22.75
CA ILE A 936 -32.97 -28.72 23.17
C ILE A 936 -32.69 -28.39 24.63
N LEU A 937 -32.27 -27.16 24.93
CA LEU A 937 -31.91 -26.72 26.28
C LEU A 937 -33.15 -26.23 27.05
N VAL A 938 -34.05 -25.52 26.38
CA VAL A 938 -35.32 -25.02 26.91
C VAL A 938 -36.46 -25.17 25.89
N ASP A 939 -37.69 -25.17 26.37
CA ASP A 939 -38.88 -25.22 25.52
C ASP A 939 -38.92 -24.03 24.55
N GLY A 940 -39.06 -24.30 23.25
CA GLY A 940 -39.14 -23.30 22.19
C GLY A 940 -37.80 -22.75 21.67
N ASP A 941 -36.65 -23.22 22.17
CA ASP A 941 -35.36 -22.85 21.59
C ASP A 941 -35.17 -23.45 20.19
N ILE A 942 -34.38 -22.77 19.35
CA ILE A 942 -34.13 -23.18 17.97
C ILE A 942 -32.67 -22.92 17.63
N TYR A 943 -31.98 -23.95 17.16
CA TYR A 943 -30.58 -23.93 16.77
C TYR A 943 -30.40 -24.40 15.32
N PRO A 944 -29.73 -23.63 14.47
CA PRO A 944 -29.40 -24.06 13.12
C PRO A 944 -28.26 -25.09 13.14
N VAL A 945 -28.39 -26.15 12.33
CA VAL A 945 -27.42 -27.27 12.30
C VAL A 945 -26.62 -27.30 11.00
N ILE A 946 -27.22 -26.84 9.89
CA ILE A 946 -26.53 -26.72 8.61
C ILE A 946 -27.26 -25.73 7.71
N ASP A 947 -26.47 -24.99 6.91
CA ASP A 947 -26.93 -24.19 5.78
C ASP A 947 -26.36 -24.75 4.48
N ALA A 948 -27.21 -24.92 3.48
CA ALA A 948 -26.80 -25.39 2.15
C ALA A 948 -27.80 -24.93 1.08
N ALA A 949 -27.62 -25.36 -0.16
CA ALA A 949 -28.55 -25.10 -1.25
C ALA A 949 -29.08 -26.40 -1.88
N VAL A 950 -30.39 -26.45 -2.16
CA VAL A 950 -30.97 -27.59 -2.88
C VAL A 950 -30.49 -27.60 -4.33
N LYS A 951 -30.21 -28.80 -4.86
CA LYS A 951 -29.83 -29.01 -6.27
C LYS A 951 -31.05 -28.83 -7.17
N THR A 952 -30.87 -28.39 -8.41
CA THR A 952 -32.00 -28.07 -9.30
C THR A 952 -32.64 -29.29 -9.96
N LYS A 953 -31.85 -30.31 -10.27
CA LYS A 953 -32.30 -31.49 -11.05
C LYS A 953 -32.27 -32.79 -10.28
N THR A 954 -31.53 -32.85 -9.17
CA THR A 954 -31.32 -34.07 -8.39
C THR A 954 -31.61 -33.78 -6.92
N SER A 955 -31.85 -34.83 -6.14
CA SER A 955 -32.04 -34.70 -4.70
C SER A 955 -30.73 -34.25 -4.02
N THR A 956 -30.87 -33.56 -2.89
CA THR A 956 -29.75 -33.15 -2.03
C THR A 956 -29.76 -34.01 -0.78
N THR A 957 -28.65 -34.70 -0.50
CA THR A 957 -28.50 -35.51 0.71
C THR A 957 -27.68 -34.76 1.75
N VAL A 958 -28.14 -34.76 2.99
CA VAL A 958 -27.50 -34.11 4.14
C VAL A 958 -27.36 -35.13 5.26
N ASN A 959 -26.13 -35.34 5.73
CA ASN A 959 -25.83 -36.24 6.85
C ASN A 959 -25.53 -35.40 8.10
N LEU A 960 -26.28 -35.62 9.18
CA LEU A 960 -26.16 -34.87 10.42
C LEU A 960 -25.97 -35.81 11.60
N PHE A 961 -25.15 -35.45 12.57
CA PHE A 961 -25.20 -36.03 13.90
C PHE A 961 -26.06 -35.15 14.80
N ILE A 962 -27.11 -35.73 15.38
CA ILE A 962 -28.01 -35.04 16.29
C ILE A 962 -27.70 -35.48 17.73
N PRO A 963 -27.06 -34.62 18.55
CA PRO A 963 -26.68 -34.97 19.91
C PRO A 963 -27.93 -35.01 20.80
N HIS A 964 -28.00 -35.99 21.68
CA HIS A 964 -29.04 -36.04 22.70
C HIS A 964 -28.62 -35.16 23.89
N LEU A 965 -29.34 -34.06 24.11
CA LEU A 965 -29.02 -32.97 25.05
C LEU A 965 -30.31 -32.45 25.71
N GLY A 966 -30.19 -31.96 26.95
CA GLY A 966 -31.09 -30.98 27.57
C GLY A 966 -32.44 -31.47 28.11
N TYR A 967 -33.48 -30.64 27.99
CA TYR A 967 -34.77 -30.73 28.72
C TYR A 967 -35.67 -31.89 28.28
N ASN A 968 -35.59 -32.30 27.01
CA ASN A 968 -36.50 -33.29 26.42
C ASN A 968 -35.78 -34.62 26.10
N ASP A 969 -35.56 -35.42 27.15
CA ASP A 969 -34.85 -36.72 27.09
C ASP A 969 -35.54 -37.81 26.25
N LYS A 970 -36.69 -37.52 25.63
CA LYS A 970 -37.52 -38.54 24.97
C LYS A 970 -37.76 -38.28 23.49
N GLN A 971 -37.36 -37.13 22.95
CA GLN A 971 -37.72 -36.72 21.58
C GLN A 971 -36.63 -35.83 20.97
N LEU A 972 -36.47 -35.87 19.64
CA LEU A 972 -35.65 -34.93 18.89
C LEU A 972 -36.47 -34.32 17.76
N PHE A 973 -36.35 -33.01 17.55
CA PHE A 973 -37.09 -32.29 16.53
C PHE A 973 -36.17 -31.67 15.48
N LEU A 974 -36.51 -31.84 14.20
CA LEU A 974 -35.85 -31.15 13.08
C LEU A 974 -36.89 -30.51 12.17
N ARG A 975 -36.55 -29.39 11.56
CA ARG A 975 -37.32 -28.79 10.46
C ARG A 975 -36.39 -28.17 9.43
N ALA A 976 -36.92 -27.92 8.23
CA ALA A 976 -36.25 -27.08 7.25
C ALA A 976 -36.84 -25.66 7.26
N HIS A 977 -35.95 -24.67 7.19
CA HIS A 977 -36.27 -23.29 6.85
C HIS A 977 -35.86 -23.05 5.40
N PHE A 978 -36.80 -22.53 4.59
CA PHE A 978 -36.54 -22.08 3.22
C PHE A 978 -36.95 -20.61 3.10
N GLN A 979 -36.64 -19.96 1.98
CA GLN A 979 -37.06 -18.57 1.74
C GLN A 979 -38.59 -18.41 1.71
N SER A 980 -39.33 -19.47 1.37
CA SER A 980 -40.80 -19.52 1.48
C SER A 980 -41.32 -19.70 2.91
N GLY A 981 -40.44 -19.74 3.93
CA GLY A 981 -40.77 -19.88 5.35
C GLY A 981 -40.45 -21.24 5.95
N ASP A 982 -40.64 -21.33 7.27
CA ASP A 982 -40.44 -22.54 8.07
C ASP A 982 -41.37 -23.67 7.67
N LYS A 983 -40.85 -24.89 7.65
CA LYS A 983 -41.64 -26.11 7.43
C LYS A 983 -41.94 -26.83 8.74
N ASN A 984 -42.91 -27.73 8.66
CA ASN A 984 -43.34 -28.52 9.81
C ASN A 984 -42.18 -29.31 10.41
N TRP A 985 -42.20 -29.43 11.73
CA TRP A 985 -41.25 -30.27 12.46
C TRP A 985 -41.46 -31.75 12.12
N ILE A 986 -40.36 -32.49 12.01
CA ILE A 986 -40.31 -33.95 12.09
C ILE A 986 -39.74 -34.34 13.44
N LYS A 987 -40.24 -35.45 13.97
CA LYS A 987 -39.92 -35.91 15.33
C LYS A 987 -39.30 -37.28 15.31
N PHE A 988 -38.24 -37.47 16.09
CA PHE A 988 -37.60 -38.75 16.33
C PHE A 988 -37.85 -39.19 17.76
N ILE A 989 -38.13 -40.47 17.95
CA ILE A 989 -38.38 -41.07 19.26
C ILE A 989 -37.46 -42.26 19.50
N PRO A 990 -37.06 -42.54 20.75
CA PRO A 990 -36.29 -43.72 21.10
C PRO A 990 -36.97 -45.01 20.64
N TYR A 991 -36.18 -45.95 20.11
CA TYR A 991 -36.64 -47.28 19.72
C TYR A 991 -35.52 -48.30 19.89
N GLY A 992 -35.69 -49.21 20.87
CA GLY A 992 -34.63 -50.10 21.30
C GLY A 992 -33.41 -49.31 21.80
N ASN A 993 -32.23 -49.62 21.26
CA ASN A 993 -30.97 -48.91 21.56
C ASN A 993 -30.68 -47.74 20.58
N GLY A 994 -31.63 -47.38 19.72
CA GLY A 994 -31.48 -46.35 18.70
C GLY A 994 -32.68 -45.39 18.62
N TRP A 995 -32.84 -44.76 17.46
CA TRP A 995 -33.89 -43.78 17.20
C TRP A 995 -34.72 -44.18 15.98
N LYS A 996 -36.01 -43.84 15.98
CA LYS A 996 -36.87 -43.98 14.81
C LYS A 996 -37.61 -42.68 14.54
N LEU A 997 -37.92 -42.44 13.27
CA LEU A 997 -38.82 -41.38 12.85
C LEU A 997 -40.26 -41.69 13.32
N ASP A 998 -40.90 -40.75 14.00
CA ASP A 998 -42.30 -40.87 14.40
C ASP A 998 -43.23 -40.48 13.25
N THR A 999 -43.70 -41.47 12.51
CA THR A 999 -44.63 -41.27 11.39
C THR A 999 -46.03 -40.84 11.83
N SER A 1000 -46.37 -40.90 13.13
CA SER A 1000 -47.65 -40.37 13.63
C SER A 1000 -47.64 -38.85 13.79
N TYR A 1001 -46.45 -38.23 13.83
CA TYR A 1001 -46.26 -36.79 13.96
C TYR A 1001 -45.96 -36.18 12.60
N ASN A 1002 -46.86 -35.32 12.09
CA ASN A 1002 -46.75 -34.69 10.76
C ASN A 1002 -46.46 -35.68 9.61
N ASN A 1003 -46.95 -36.92 9.72
CA ASN A 1003 -46.65 -38.02 8.79
C ASN A 1003 -45.15 -38.33 8.63
N GLY A 1004 -44.30 -37.88 9.56
CA GLY A 1004 -42.84 -38.01 9.47
C GLY A 1004 -42.20 -37.23 8.31
N THR A 1005 -42.85 -36.19 7.80
CA THR A 1005 -42.34 -35.44 6.64
C THR A 1005 -42.65 -33.95 6.69
N PHE A 1006 -41.98 -33.19 5.83
CA PHE A 1006 -42.27 -31.78 5.57
C PHE A 1006 -42.15 -31.46 4.07
N PRO A 1007 -42.80 -30.39 3.57
CA PRO A 1007 -42.66 -30.00 2.16
C PRO A 1007 -41.20 -29.76 1.77
N GLY A 1008 -40.68 -30.56 0.83
CA GLY A 1008 -39.27 -30.54 0.40
C GLY A 1008 -38.45 -31.73 0.90
N LEU A 1009 -38.93 -32.51 1.87
CA LEU A 1009 -38.30 -33.76 2.29
C LEU A 1009 -38.75 -34.92 1.39
N GLU A 1010 -37.80 -35.73 0.94
CA GLU A 1010 -38.03 -36.94 0.15
C GLU A 1010 -37.97 -38.19 1.03
N SER A 1011 -36.92 -38.33 1.84
CA SER A 1011 -36.77 -39.47 2.76
C SER A 1011 -35.82 -39.18 3.91
N VAL A 1012 -35.96 -39.96 5.00
CA VAL A 1012 -35.06 -39.95 6.16
C VAL A 1012 -34.44 -41.34 6.33
N SER A 1013 -33.12 -41.39 6.51
CA SER A 1013 -32.37 -42.63 6.74
C SER A 1013 -31.18 -42.39 7.71
N GLY A 1014 -30.25 -43.33 7.86
CA GLY A 1014 -29.03 -43.16 8.67
C GLY A 1014 -29.15 -43.44 10.18
N LEU A 1015 -30.37 -43.58 10.71
CA LEU A 1015 -30.67 -43.68 12.14
C LEU A 1015 -30.01 -44.85 12.90
N SER A 1016 -29.59 -45.89 12.18
CA SER A 1016 -28.94 -47.08 12.74
C SER A 1016 -27.42 -47.06 12.67
N GLN A 1017 -26.80 -45.99 12.16
CA GLN A 1017 -25.34 -45.89 12.04
C GLN A 1017 -24.71 -45.69 13.43
N PRO A 1018 -23.78 -46.56 13.87
CA PRO A 1018 -23.15 -46.44 15.18
C PRO A 1018 -21.95 -45.49 15.20
N ASP A 1019 -21.35 -45.23 14.03
CA ASP A 1019 -20.07 -44.55 13.84
C ASP A 1019 -20.09 -43.66 12.57
N GLU A 1020 -19.04 -42.86 12.38
CA GLU A 1020 -18.84 -42.00 11.21
C GLU A 1020 -17.47 -42.26 10.57
N PRO A 1021 -17.27 -41.99 9.26
CA PRO A 1021 -15.91 -41.95 8.71
C PRO A 1021 -15.09 -40.85 9.38
N MET A 1022 -13.75 -40.95 9.34
CA MET A 1022 -12.89 -39.82 9.74
C MET A 1022 -13.26 -38.54 8.99
N ASP A 1023 -13.01 -37.39 9.61
CA ASP A 1023 -13.51 -36.10 9.14
C ASP A 1023 -12.36 -35.18 8.67
N PHE A 1024 -12.34 -34.87 7.38
CA PHE A 1024 -11.34 -34.00 6.72
C PHE A 1024 -11.65 -32.50 6.85
N SER A 1025 -12.71 -32.12 7.57
CA SER A 1025 -13.02 -30.72 7.92
C SER A 1025 -13.14 -30.51 9.45
N GLY A 1026 -12.84 -31.54 10.25
CA GLY A 1026 -12.93 -31.48 11.72
C GLY A 1026 -11.66 -30.92 12.39
N ALA A 1027 -11.58 -31.04 13.72
CA ALA A 1027 -10.46 -30.50 14.49
C ALA A 1027 -9.09 -31.05 14.09
N ASN A 1028 -9.02 -32.29 13.60
CA ASN A 1028 -7.75 -32.95 13.22
C ASN A 1028 -7.53 -32.98 11.69
N ALA A 1029 -8.34 -32.24 10.93
CA ALA A 1029 -8.30 -32.19 9.46
C ALA A 1029 -6.91 -31.89 8.90
N LEU A 1030 -6.20 -30.91 9.49
CA LEU A 1030 -4.86 -30.51 9.04
C LEU A 1030 -3.91 -31.71 8.96
N TYR A 1031 -3.91 -32.56 9.99
CA TYR A 1031 -3.04 -33.74 10.06
C TYR A 1031 -3.44 -34.82 9.05
N PHE A 1032 -4.75 -35.00 8.81
CA PHE A 1032 -5.22 -35.95 7.79
C PHE A 1032 -4.87 -35.49 6.37
N TRP A 1033 -5.06 -34.20 6.07
CA TRP A 1033 -4.62 -33.62 4.80
C TRP A 1033 -3.11 -33.73 4.62
N GLU A 1034 -2.33 -33.52 5.68
CA GLU A 1034 -0.88 -33.74 5.63
C GLU A 1034 -0.53 -35.17 5.28
N LEU A 1035 -1.05 -36.15 6.03
CA LEU A 1035 -0.74 -37.55 5.84
C LEU A 1035 -1.12 -38.06 4.43
N PHE A 1036 -2.31 -37.71 3.93
CA PHE A 1036 -2.85 -38.31 2.71
C PHE A 1036 -2.56 -37.54 1.43
N TYR A 1037 -2.34 -36.21 1.50
CA TYR A 1037 -2.13 -35.37 0.31
C TYR A 1037 -0.78 -34.66 0.30
N TYR A 1038 -0.44 -33.92 1.36
CA TYR A 1038 0.78 -33.10 1.32
C TYR A 1038 2.05 -33.94 1.46
N THR A 1039 2.07 -34.98 2.32
CA THR A 1039 3.22 -35.87 2.43
C THR A 1039 3.51 -36.55 1.08
N PRO A 1040 2.53 -37.17 0.39
CA PRO A 1040 2.85 -37.78 -0.90
C PRO A 1040 3.22 -36.78 -2.00
N MET A 1041 2.61 -35.58 -2.02
CA MET A 1041 3.00 -34.51 -2.96
C MET A 1041 4.43 -34.02 -2.73
N MET A 1042 4.80 -33.75 -1.47
CA MET A 1042 6.14 -33.30 -1.10
C MET A 1042 7.20 -34.35 -1.48
N VAL A 1043 6.95 -35.62 -1.17
CA VAL A 1043 7.86 -36.71 -1.51
C VAL A 1043 8.00 -36.87 -3.02
N ALA A 1044 6.89 -36.86 -3.76
CA ALA A 1044 6.92 -36.93 -5.23
C ALA A 1044 7.72 -35.78 -5.85
N MET A 1045 7.50 -34.55 -5.37
CA MET A 1045 8.22 -33.37 -5.84
C MET A 1045 9.72 -33.46 -5.54
N ARG A 1046 10.09 -33.93 -4.34
CA ARG A 1046 11.48 -34.09 -3.95
C ARG A 1046 12.19 -35.18 -4.77
N LEU A 1047 11.55 -36.32 -5.01
CA LEU A 1047 12.09 -37.37 -5.89
C LEU A 1047 12.26 -36.89 -7.33
N LEU A 1048 11.31 -36.08 -7.82
CA LEU A 1048 11.40 -35.48 -9.15
C LEU A 1048 12.60 -34.53 -9.29
N GLN A 1049 12.89 -33.72 -8.25
CA GLN A 1049 14.07 -32.85 -8.22
C GLN A 1049 15.39 -33.64 -8.29
N GLU A 1050 15.42 -34.83 -7.69
CA GLU A 1050 16.58 -35.74 -7.72
C GLU A 1050 16.56 -36.71 -8.93
N GLN A 1051 15.66 -36.49 -9.90
CA GLN A 1051 15.53 -37.30 -11.13
C GLN A 1051 15.14 -38.77 -10.92
N ASP A 1052 14.62 -39.15 -9.75
CA ASP A 1052 13.99 -40.47 -9.54
C ASP A 1052 12.54 -40.45 -10.03
N PHE A 1053 12.38 -40.57 -11.35
CA PHE A 1053 11.06 -40.56 -12.00
C PHE A 1053 10.19 -41.77 -11.60
N THR A 1054 10.80 -42.92 -11.29
CA THR A 1054 10.04 -44.13 -10.94
C THR A 1054 9.44 -44.00 -9.54
N GLY A 1055 10.25 -43.55 -8.58
CA GLY A 1055 9.80 -43.21 -7.24
C GLY A 1055 8.76 -42.09 -7.26
N ALA A 1056 9.01 -41.00 -7.99
CA ALA A 1056 8.06 -39.89 -8.11
C ALA A 1056 6.70 -40.34 -8.66
N ASN A 1057 6.68 -41.17 -9.71
CA ASN A 1057 5.44 -41.69 -10.28
C ASN A 1057 4.69 -42.62 -9.31
N LEU A 1058 5.40 -43.46 -8.55
CA LEU A 1058 4.79 -44.28 -7.49
C LEU A 1058 4.10 -43.40 -6.45
N TRP A 1059 4.77 -42.35 -5.97
CA TRP A 1059 4.23 -41.45 -4.96
C TRP A 1059 3.05 -40.60 -5.44
N LEU A 1060 3.08 -40.12 -6.68
CA LEU A 1060 1.91 -39.50 -7.32
C LEU A 1060 0.73 -40.48 -7.42
N SER A 1061 1.00 -41.76 -7.65
CA SER A 1061 -0.03 -42.80 -7.74
C SER A 1061 -0.79 -43.06 -6.44
N TYR A 1062 -0.28 -42.60 -5.29
CA TYR A 1062 -1.02 -42.63 -4.02
C TYR A 1062 -2.13 -41.58 -3.96
N ILE A 1063 -2.07 -40.55 -4.81
CA ILE A 1063 -3.06 -39.48 -4.86
C ILE A 1063 -4.00 -39.67 -6.03
N TRP A 1064 -3.45 -39.94 -7.22
CA TRP A 1064 -4.23 -40.07 -8.44
C TRP A 1064 -3.69 -41.17 -9.33
N ARG A 1065 -4.58 -42.01 -9.86
CA ARG A 1065 -4.25 -43.03 -10.86
C ARG A 1065 -5.08 -42.81 -12.12
N PRO A 1066 -4.47 -42.84 -13.32
CA PRO A 1066 -5.24 -42.84 -14.55
C PRO A 1066 -6.03 -44.15 -14.64
N ALA A 1067 -7.35 -44.05 -14.82
CA ALA A 1067 -8.23 -45.20 -15.00
C ALA A 1067 -8.55 -45.39 -16.49
N ALA A 1068 -8.66 -46.65 -16.94
CA ALA A 1068 -9.02 -46.97 -18.33
C ALA A 1068 -10.40 -46.45 -18.76
N SER A 1069 -11.27 -46.10 -17.79
CA SER A 1069 -12.58 -45.48 -18.02
C SER A 1069 -12.52 -44.01 -18.45
N GLY A 1070 -11.34 -43.38 -18.44
CA GLY A 1070 -11.12 -41.98 -18.83
C GLY A 1070 -11.39 -40.95 -17.73
N ALA A 1071 -12.03 -41.33 -16.61
CA ALA A 1071 -12.38 -40.41 -15.52
C ALA A 1071 -11.25 -40.18 -14.48
N GLY A 1072 -10.16 -40.97 -14.54
CA GLY A 1072 -9.16 -41.02 -13.46
C GLY A 1072 -9.73 -41.56 -12.15
N ASP A 1073 -8.87 -41.98 -11.22
CA ASP A 1073 -9.25 -42.47 -9.89
C ASP A 1073 -8.48 -41.67 -8.84
N TRP A 1074 -9.20 -40.77 -8.15
CA TRP A 1074 -8.69 -40.06 -6.98
C TRP A 1074 -8.69 -40.99 -5.77
N ARG A 1075 -7.51 -41.21 -5.20
CA ARG A 1075 -7.31 -42.09 -4.05
C ARG A 1075 -7.37 -41.33 -2.72
N VAL A 1076 -7.34 -40.00 -2.76
CA VAL A 1076 -7.58 -39.12 -1.61
C VAL A 1076 -9.07 -38.77 -1.58
N ARG A 1077 -9.77 -39.26 -0.55
CA ARG A 1077 -11.24 -39.16 -0.40
C ARG A 1077 -11.77 -37.71 -0.51
N PRO A 1078 -11.19 -36.68 0.13
CA PRO A 1078 -11.70 -35.32 -0.01
C PRO A 1078 -11.49 -34.69 -1.41
N LEU A 1079 -10.76 -35.33 -2.33
CA LEU A 1079 -10.70 -34.93 -3.75
C LEU A 1079 -11.76 -35.65 -4.60
N LYS A 1080 -12.30 -36.77 -4.11
CA LYS A 1080 -13.43 -37.47 -4.71
C LYS A 1080 -14.77 -36.89 -4.23
N GLU A 1081 -14.79 -36.44 -2.99
CA GLU A 1081 -15.87 -35.76 -2.32
C GLU A 1081 -15.41 -34.34 -2.01
N ASP A 1082 -15.63 -33.38 -2.93
CA ASP A 1082 -15.14 -32.00 -2.79
C ASP A 1082 -15.44 -31.45 -1.38
N THR A 1083 -14.38 -31.32 -0.57
CA THR A 1083 -14.44 -30.95 0.85
C THR A 1083 -13.75 -29.61 1.04
N SER A 1084 -14.50 -28.61 1.50
CA SER A 1084 -14.01 -27.24 1.74
C SER A 1084 -13.28 -27.06 3.06
#